data_AF-A0A1Q8JJV3-F1
#
_entry.id   AF-A0A1Q8JJV3-F1
#
_cell.length_a   1.000
_cell.length_b   1.000
_cell.length_c   1.000
_cell.angle_alpha   90.00
_cell.angle_beta   90.00
_cell.angle_gamma   90.00
#
_symmetry.space_group_name_H-M   'P 1'
#
loop_
_entity.id
_entity.type
_entity.pdbx_description
1 polymer ?
#
loop_
_entity_poly.entity_id
_entity_poly.type
_entity_poly.pdbx_seq_one_letter_code
_entity_poly.pdbx_strand_id
1 'polypeptide(L)'
;MSRTVAFVGLGIMGGPMARHLAAAGHDVVGFNRSPEKTRALVEAGGRAAGSVAEAVDGADVVALMLPDSPDVTSVLTDGVFDAAKPGTLIVDFSTIRPDVARDLAAQASDRGLRMIDAPVSGGQAGAENAALSIMVGGAEADVADARPLLDVVGKTVVHVGPSGAGQTVKAANQLIVAGNIALLAEALVFLEAHGADLPAAVEVLGGGLAGSAVLNPKAPKMLDRDFGPGFRIDLHHKDMGIVSEASRSAGVVTPVAALVAQLVAATRAAGDGDLDHSALFRTVARLNGAEIVTRMRAVDAAVRILEIEGATQAFGVPGAAINPFYAAMRRRRAELGDRAGGIGHVLARHVEGAAHMAEGYTRSGPGNIGVCIGTSGPAGTDMITGLYSAAADSIPILAITGQAPVARLHKEDFQAVDITAIAAPVTKMAMTVLEAAQVPGAFAQAFHLMRSGRPGPVLIDLPVDVQQTEIEFDPDTYTPLPVHRPAATPAQASRMLDLLCSGERPVIVAGGGIVNADASAELVELAEVLGVPVVPTLMGWGTIPDGHPLAAGMVGLQTAHRYGNATFLESDVVLGIGNRWANRHTGGLDTYRRGRRFVHVDIEPTQIGRVFAPDYGVVSDAGAALRVLLDEARRRRDAGTLPDRSEWAAQCRERRATLLRRTHFTEIPIKPQRVYEEMNRVFGPETRYVTTIGLSQIAAAQFLHVYRPRHWVNCGQAGPLGWTIPAAIGAAVADPSTPVVALSGDYDFQFMLEELAVGAQFGVPYVHVVVNNSYLGLIRQAQRAFDMDFEVQLGFDNINADPESALPKGYGVDHVRVAEGLGCVALRVADPELLEPTLHRASQLAREHKVPVVVEVVLERVTNIAMGAAEIDAVTEFEDLAHTPEDAPTAVGHRR
;
A
#
# COMPACT_ATOMS: atom_id res chain seq x y z
N MET A 1 -34.04 -25.22 32.53
CA MET A 1 -34.79 -23.95 32.42
C MET A 1 -33.82 -22.91 31.93
N SER A 2 -34.24 -22.06 30.97
CA SER A 2 -33.44 -20.89 30.55
C SER A 2 -33.21 -19.98 31.77
N ARG A 3 -32.01 -19.40 31.88
CA ARG A 3 -31.59 -18.49 32.96
C ARG A 3 -31.08 -17.20 32.36
N THR A 4 -31.21 -16.11 33.11
CA THR A 4 -30.56 -14.85 32.78
C THR A 4 -29.12 -14.88 33.30
N VAL A 5 -28.13 -14.78 32.40
CA VAL A 5 -26.70 -14.87 32.72
C VAL A 5 -26.02 -13.55 32.38
N ALA A 6 -25.52 -12.85 33.38
CA ALA A 6 -24.60 -11.74 33.18
C ALA A 6 -23.19 -12.31 32.92
N PHE A 7 -22.52 -11.94 31.83
CA PHE A 7 -21.16 -12.39 31.53
C PHE A 7 -20.20 -11.20 31.48
N VAL A 8 -19.30 -11.09 32.47
CA VAL A 8 -18.35 -9.99 32.59
C VAL A 8 -16.95 -10.46 32.19
N GLY A 9 -16.43 -9.87 31.11
CA GLY A 9 -15.13 -10.20 30.53
C GLY A 9 -15.24 -11.03 29.26
N LEU A 10 -15.47 -10.38 28.12
CA LEU A 10 -15.62 -11.01 26.79
C LEU A 10 -14.29 -11.07 26.02
N GLY A 11 -13.22 -11.40 26.72
CA GLY A 11 -11.89 -11.59 26.14
C GLY A 11 -11.78 -12.86 25.29
N ILE A 12 -10.53 -13.30 25.08
CA ILE A 12 -10.18 -14.49 24.28
C ILE A 12 -10.96 -15.74 24.74
N MET A 13 -11.16 -15.88 26.04
CA MET A 13 -11.87 -17.02 26.63
C MET A 13 -13.37 -16.74 26.82
N GLY A 14 -13.72 -15.60 27.43
CA GLY A 14 -15.09 -15.31 27.82
C GLY A 14 -16.04 -15.05 26.65
N GLY A 15 -15.54 -14.51 25.53
CA GLY A 15 -16.35 -14.29 24.32
C GLY A 15 -16.95 -15.58 23.75
N PRO A 16 -16.14 -16.60 23.41
CA PRO A 16 -16.64 -17.92 23.00
C PRO A 16 -17.56 -18.58 24.04
N MET A 17 -17.21 -18.52 25.33
CA MET A 17 -18.03 -19.10 26.41
C MET A 17 -19.42 -18.46 26.48
N ALA A 18 -19.52 -17.13 26.43
CA ALA A 18 -20.79 -16.41 26.45
C ALA A 18 -21.67 -16.76 25.24
N ARG A 19 -21.08 -16.95 24.05
CA ARG A 19 -21.81 -17.37 22.85
C ARG A 19 -22.36 -18.79 22.96
N HIS A 20 -21.62 -19.72 23.54
CA HIS A 20 -22.12 -21.07 23.80
C HIS A 20 -23.30 -21.07 24.76
N LEU A 21 -23.26 -20.22 25.79
CA LEU A 21 -24.38 -20.04 26.71
C LEU A 21 -25.62 -19.48 26.00
N ALA A 22 -25.46 -18.47 25.14
CA ALA A 22 -26.56 -17.93 24.34
C ALA A 22 -27.14 -18.98 23.38
N ALA A 23 -26.27 -19.74 22.69
CA ALA A 23 -26.67 -20.82 21.79
C ALA A 23 -27.38 -21.98 22.50
N ALA A 24 -27.06 -22.24 23.77
CA ALA A 24 -27.75 -23.21 24.61
C ALA A 24 -29.12 -22.72 25.12
N GLY A 25 -29.53 -21.49 24.75
CA GLY A 25 -30.85 -20.93 25.05
C GLY A 25 -30.93 -20.15 26.37
N HIS A 26 -29.81 -19.73 26.95
CA HIS A 26 -29.78 -18.79 28.07
C HIS A 26 -29.94 -17.34 27.57
N ASP A 27 -30.57 -16.46 28.37
CA ASP A 27 -30.58 -15.02 28.11
C ASP A 27 -29.27 -14.41 28.63
N VAL A 28 -28.29 -14.19 27.74
CA VAL A 28 -26.95 -13.77 28.12
C VAL A 28 -26.76 -12.26 27.92
N VAL A 29 -26.38 -11.55 28.98
CA VAL A 29 -26.05 -10.12 28.95
C VAL A 29 -24.56 -9.93 29.20
N GLY A 30 -23.83 -9.49 28.17
CA GLY A 30 -22.38 -9.36 28.22
C GLY A 30 -21.90 -7.94 28.50
N PHE A 31 -20.90 -7.81 29.36
CA PHE A 31 -20.15 -6.57 29.56
C PHE A 31 -18.64 -6.79 29.39
N ASN A 32 -17.98 -5.83 28.75
CA ASN A 32 -16.53 -5.79 28.66
C ASN A 32 -16.06 -4.32 28.65
N ARG A 33 -14.90 -4.05 29.28
CA ARG A 33 -14.31 -2.69 29.32
C ARG A 33 -14.12 -2.08 27.93
N SER A 34 -13.82 -2.92 26.94
CA SER A 34 -13.77 -2.54 25.54
C SER A 34 -15.10 -2.94 24.88
N PRO A 35 -16.02 -2.00 24.59
CA PRO A 35 -17.40 -2.30 24.19
C PRO A 35 -17.50 -3.13 22.90
N GLU A 36 -16.53 -2.98 21.99
CA GLU A 36 -16.51 -3.70 20.71
C GLU A 36 -16.46 -5.22 20.86
N LYS A 37 -15.96 -5.73 22.00
CA LYS A 37 -15.91 -7.18 22.28
C LYS A 37 -17.28 -7.80 22.56
N THR A 38 -18.32 -7.00 22.74
CA THR A 38 -19.70 -7.49 22.93
C THR A 38 -20.37 -7.88 21.60
N ARG A 39 -19.85 -7.42 20.45
CA ARG A 39 -20.49 -7.60 19.14
C ARG A 39 -20.76 -9.06 18.80
N ALA A 40 -19.76 -9.93 18.97
CA ALA A 40 -19.89 -11.36 18.66
C ALA A 40 -20.92 -12.08 19.55
N LEU A 41 -21.13 -11.61 20.78
CA LEU A 41 -22.19 -12.12 21.65
C LEU A 41 -23.57 -11.69 21.16
N VAL A 42 -23.72 -10.42 20.75
CA VAL A 42 -24.98 -9.89 20.20
C VAL A 42 -25.36 -10.62 18.92
N GLU A 43 -24.40 -10.88 18.03
CA GLU A 43 -24.61 -11.67 16.81
C GLU A 43 -25.04 -13.12 17.11
N ALA A 44 -24.61 -13.68 18.24
CA ALA A 44 -25.02 -15.01 18.71
C ALA A 44 -26.36 -15.03 19.48
N GLY A 45 -27.08 -13.90 19.52
CA GLY A 45 -28.38 -13.79 20.17
C GLY A 45 -28.35 -13.31 21.63
N GLY A 46 -27.21 -12.88 22.16
CA GLY A 46 -27.09 -12.24 23.46
C GLY A 46 -27.34 -10.73 23.43
N ARG A 47 -27.19 -10.06 24.58
CA ARG A 47 -27.32 -8.60 24.75
C ARG A 47 -26.01 -8.00 25.23
N ALA A 48 -25.76 -6.73 24.89
CA ALA A 48 -24.63 -5.97 25.40
C ALA A 48 -25.12 -4.99 26.48
N ALA A 49 -24.38 -4.87 27.57
CA ALA A 49 -24.58 -3.87 28.60
C ALA A 49 -23.49 -2.79 28.55
N GLY A 50 -23.83 -1.55 28.90
CA GLY A 50 -22.92 -0.42 29.00
C GLY A 50 -22.16 -0.35 30.33
N SER A 51 -22.57 -1.11 31.35
CA SER A 51 -21.89 -1.18 32.65
C SER A 51 -22.04 -2.56 33.30
N VAL A 52 -21.22 -2.85 34.32
CA VAL A 52 -21.37 -4.07 35.14
C VAL A 52 -22.73 -4.10 35.84
N ALA A 53 -23.18 -2.97 36.41
CA ALA A 53 -24.46 -2.89 37.09
C ALA A 53 -25.64 -3.21 36.16
N GLU A 54 -25.61 -2.68 34.93
CA GLU A 54 -26.62 -2.98 33.90
C GLU A 54 -26.58 -4.45 33.46
N ALA A 55 -25.40 -5.05 33.35
CA ALA A 55 -25.28 -6.46 32.97
C ALA A 55 -25.88 -7.39 34.04
N VAL A 56 -25.73 -7.03 35.30
CA VAL A 56 -26.09 -7.85 36.47
C VAL A 56 -27.54 -7.65 36.90
N ASP A 57 -28.19 -6.55 36.51
CA ASP A 57 -29.58 -6.27 36.87
C ASP A 57 -30.53 -7.40 36.41
N GLY A 58 -31.27 -7.96 37.37
CA GLY A 58 -32.18 -9.08 37.14
C GLY A 58 -31.52 -10.45 36.87
N ALA A 59 -30.19 -10.54 36.76
CA ALA A 59 -29.49 -11.78 36.42
C ALA A 59 -29.67 -12.89 37.49
N ASP A 60 -29.79 -14.14 37.06
CA ASP A 60 -29.84 -15.31 37.95
C ASP A 60 -28.43 -15.84 38.24
N VAL A 61 -27.53 -15.69 37.27
CA VAL A 61 -26.12 -16.07 37.35
C VAL A 61 -25.23 -14.92 36.86
N VAL A 62 -24.12 -14.66 37.54
CA VAL A 62 -23.06 -13.75 37.09
C VAL A 62 -21.79 -14.56 36.83
N ALA A 63 -21.42 -14.70 35.56
CA ALA A 63 -20.19 -15.36 35.13
C ALA A 63 -19.07 -14.33 34.92
N LEU A 64 -17.90 -14.58 35.51
CA LEU A 64 -16.72 -13.73 35.36
C LEU A 64 -15.62 -14.44 34.58
N MET A 65 -14.94 -13.73 33.68
CA MET A 65 -13.71 -14.20 33.03
C MET A 65 -12.72 -13.05 32.86
N LEU A 66 -11.94 -12.80 33.91
CA LEU A 66 -11.11 -11.61 34.09
C LEU A 66 -9.61 -11.95 34.22
N PRO A 67 -8.70 -10.98 34.01
CA PRO A 67 -7.27 -11.25 33.91
C PRO A 67 -6.61 -11.77 35.21
N ASP A 68 -6.87 -11.14 36.37
CA ASP A 68 -6.26 -11.49 37.65
C ASP A 68 -7.14 -11.13 38.87
N SER A 69 -6.66 -11.49 40.06
CA SER A 69 -7.29 -11.28 41.36
C SER A 69 -7.75 -9.83 41.59
N PRO A 70 -6.95 -8.77 41.32
CA PRO A 70 -7.40 -7.39 41.50
C PRO A 70 -8.57 -7.02 40.59
N ASP A 71 -8.62 -7.56 39.36
CA ASP A 71 -9.70 -7.30 38.41
C ASP A 71 -11.00 -7.96 38.89
N VAL A 72 -10.93 -9.22 39.34
CA VAL A 72 -12.08 -9.94 39.91
C VAL A 72 -12.56 -9.24 41.17
N THR A 73 -11.65 -8.86 42.07
CA THR A 73 -12.00 -8.11 43.29
C THR A 73 -12.72 -6.82 42.94
N SER A 74 -12.16 -5.97 42.08
CA SER A 74 -12.79 -4.68 41.73
C SER A 74 -14.15 -4.86 41.05
N VAL A 75 -14.29 -5.78 40.09
CA VAL A 75 -15.58 -6.02 39.44
C VAL A 75 -16.63 -6.51 40.44
N LEU A 76 -16.24 -7.36 41.39
CA LEU A 76 -17.14 -7.85 42.41
C LEU A 76 -17.50 -6.77 43.43
N THR A 77 -16.51 -6.13 44.05
CA THR A 77 -16.72 -5.18 45.16
C THR A 77 -17.34 -3.87 44.70
N ASP A 78 -17.00 -3.40 43.50
CA ASP A 78 -17.37 -2.07 43.03
C ASP A 78 -18.59 -2.10 42.09
N GLY A 79 -19.15 -3.30 41.82
CA GLY A 79 -20.22 -3.49 40.85
C GLY A 79 -21.17 -4.62 41.19
N VAL A 80 -20.71 -5.87 41.08
CA VAL A 80 -21.60 -7.04 41.18
C VAL A 80 -22.26 -7.15 42.55
N PHE A 81 -21.52 -6.93 43.64
CA PHE A 81 -22.03 -7.07 45.00
C PHE A 81 -23.12 -6.05 45.35
N ASP A 82 -23.09 -4.87 44.74
CA ASP A 82 -24.06 -3.81 45.01
C ASP A 82 -25.29 -3.89 44.08
N ALA A 83 -25.13 -4.46 42.88
CA ALA A 83 -26.18 -4.52 41.86
C ALA A 83 -26.92 -5.87 41.80
N ALA A 84 -26.32 -6.97 42.25
CA ALA A 84 -26.93 -8.30 42.16
C ALA A 84 -28.09 -8.47 43.17
N LYS A 85 -29.18 -9.10 42.72
CA LYS A 85 -30.29 -9.47 43.62
C LYS A 85 -29.86 -10.57 44.61
N PRO A 86 -30.39 -10.61 45.85
CA PRO A 86 -30.14 -11.69 46.79
C PRO A 86 -30.43 -13.07 46.17
N GLY A 87 -29.55 -14.05 46.43
CA GLY A 87 -29.63 -15.40 45.89
C GLY A 87 -28.98 -15.61 44.52
N THR A 88 -28.51 -14.53 43.86
CA THR A 88 -27.75 -14.63 42.60
C THR A 88 -26.49 -15.49 42.79
N LEU A 89 -26.23 -16.36 41.80
CA LEU A 89 -25.05 -17.23 41.80
C LEU A 89 -23.92 -16.63 40.98
N ILE A 90 -22.78 -16.40 41.58
CA ILE A 90 -21.56 -15.90 40.95
C ILE A 90 -20.68 -17.10 40.59
N VAL A 91 -20.26 -17.19 39.34
CA VAL A 91 -19.36 -18.22 38.82
C VAL A 91 -18.10 -17.54 38.30
N ASP A 92 -16.99 -17.65 39.03
CA ASP A 92 -15.72 -17.06 38.61
C ASP A 92 -14.89 -18.07 37.80
N PHE A 93 -14.86 -17.92 36.47
CA PHE A 93 -14.02 -18.73 35.59
C PHE A 93 -12.57 -18.23 35.51
N SER A 94 -12.28 -17.07 36.11
CA SER A 94 -10.95 -16.46 36.12
C SER A 94 -9.96 -17.34 36.89
N THR A 95 -8.67 -17.14 36.65
CA THR A 95 -7.61 -17.73 37.49
C THR A 95 -7.09 -16.67 38.44
N ILE A 96 -7.41 -16.84 39.72
CA ILE A 96 -7.08 -15.92 40.83
C ILE A 96 -6.48 -16.68 42.01
N ARG A 97 -6.02 -15.95 43.03
CA ARG A 97 -5.47 -16.60 44.23
C ARG A 97 -6.55 -17.37 45.03
N PRO A 98 -6.24 -18.56 45.57
CA PRO A 98 -7.19 -19.35 46.36
C PRO A 98 -7.70 -18.68 47.64
N ASP A 99 -6.90 -17.84 48.29
CA ASP A 99 -7.33 -17.08 49.47
C ASP A 99 -8.26 -15.92 49.09
N VAL A 100 -7.95 -15.19 48.02
CA VAL A 100 -8.83 -14.14 47.48
C VAL A 100 -10.19 -14.72 47.08
N ALA A 101 -10.23 -15.89 46.43
CA ALA A 101 -11.48 -16.57 46.11
C ALA A 101 -12.32 -16.92 47.35
N ARG A 102 -11.67 -17.34 48.45
CA ARG A 102 -12.36 -17.61 49.72
C ARG A 102 -12.91 -16.35 50.36
N ASP A 103 -12.11 -15.28 50.38
CA ASP A 103 -12.51 -14.00 50.96
C ASP A 103 -13.67 -13.36 50.19
N LEU A 104 -13.66 -13.45 48.85
CA LEU A 104 -14.75 -12.98 48.00
C LEU A 104 -16.02 -13.83 48.17
N ALA A 105 -15.89 -15.15 48.30
CA ALA A 105 -17.04 -16.02 48.56
C ALA A 105 -17.68 -15.73 49.94
N ALA A 106 -16.87 -15.43 50.96
CA ALA A 106 -17.38 -15.01 52.27
C ALA A 106 -18.11 -13.66 52.17
N GLN A 107 -17.53 -12.67 51.48
CA GLN A 107 -18.16 -11.36 51.26
C GLN A 107 -19.46 -11.44 50.46
N ALA A 108 -19.54 -12.34 49.48
CA ALA A 108 -20.75 -12.62 48.72
C ALA A 108 -21.83 -13.21 49.64
N SER A 109 -21.46 -14.19 50.47
CA SER A 109 -22.37 -14.81 51.44
C SER A 109 -22.93 -13.81 52.45
N ASP A 110 -22.11 -12.88 52.97
CA ASP A 110 -22.56 -11.83 53.89
C ASP A 110 -23.62 -10.90 53.28
N ARG A 111 -23.66 -10.82 51.94
CA ARG A 111 -24.63 -10.02 51.16
C ARG A 111 -25.80 -10.85 50.64
N GLY A 112 -25.92 -12.11 51.07
CA GLY A 112 -26.97 -13.02 50.62
C GLY A 112 -26.79 -13.51 49.16
N LEU A 113 -25.58 -13.40 48.61
CA LEU A 113 -25.20 -13.92 47.30
C LEU A 113 -24.51 -15.28 47.44
N ARG A 114 -24.45 -16.04 46.36
CA ARG A 114 -23.82 -17.37 46.32
C ARG A 114 -22.64 -17.31 45.36
N MET A 115 -21.51 -17.94 45.68
CA MET A 115 -20.31 -17.84 44.83
C MET A 115 -19.56 -19.17 44.76
N ILE A 116 -19.20 -19.55 43.53
CA ILE A 116 -18.29 -20.66 43.24
C ILE A 116 -17.09 -20.16 42.43
N ASP A 117 -15.91 -20.69 42.70
CA ASP A 117 -14.74 -20.53 41.83
C ASP A 117 -14.69 -21.71 40.86
N ALA A 118 -14.59 -21.43 39.57
CA ALA A 118 -14.62 -22.42 38.50
C ALA A 118 -13.53 -22.19 37.45
N PRO A 119 -12.24 -22.00 37.83
CA PRO A 119 -11.17 -21.75 36.87
C PRO A 119 -11.07 -22.86 35.81
N VAL A 120 -10.65 -22.46 34.61
CA VAL A 120 -10.67 -23.33 33.43
C VAL A 120 -9.28 -23.69 32.90
N SER A 121 -9.16 -24.85 32.27
CA SER A 121 -7.99 -25.30 31.50
C SER A 121 -8.45 -25.76 30.10
N GLY A 122 -7.57 -25.62 29.10
CA GLY A 122 -7.87 -25.92 27.69
C GLY A 122 -7.60 -24.77 26.71
N GLY A 123 -7.32 -23.56 27.22
CA GLY A 123 -7.00 -22.38 26.40
C GLY A 123 -8.14 -21.97 25.45
N GLN A 124 -7.81 -21.08 24.50
CA GLN A 124 -8.80 -20.53 23.55
C GLN A 124 -9.51 -21.64 22.77
N ALA A 125 -8.77 -22.62 22.25
CA ALA A 125 -9.34 -23.74 21.52
C ALA A 125 -10.35 -24.53 22.37
N GLY A 126 -10.08 -24.70 23.68
CA GLY A 126 -11.03 -25.33 24.59
C GLY A 126 -12.32 -24.51 24.75
N ALA A 127 -12.22 -23.18 24.83
CA ALA A 127 -13.38 -22.30 24.96
C ALA A 127 -14.22 -22.24 23.68
N GLU A 128 -13.56 -22.18 22.51
CA GLU A 128 -14.23 -22.20 21.21
C GLU A 128 -14.96 -23.52 20.95
N ASN A 129 -14.40 -24.64 21.40
CA ASN A 129 -14.96 -25.97 21.20
C ASN A 129 -15.85 -26.47 22.35
N ALA A 130 -16.17 -25.61 23.33
CA ALA A 130 -16.91 -25.99 24.55
C ALA A 130 -16.33 -27.23 25.27
N ALA A 131 -15.00 -27.35 25.25
CA ALA A 131 -14.27 -28.53 25.69
C ALA A 131 -13.36 -28.25 26.91
N LEU A 132 -13.66 -27.21 27.69
CA LEU A 132 -12.87 -26.82 28.84
C LEU A 132 -12.89 -27.87 29.95
N SER A 133 -11.76 -27.97 30.67
CA SER A 133 -11.70 -28.64 31.96
C SER A 133 -11.88 -27.62 33.08
N ILE A 134 -12.93 -27.77 33.88
CA ILE A 134 -13.41 -26.80 34.86
C ILE A 134 -13.26 -27.41 36.25
N MET A 135 -12.49 -26.73 37.09
CA MET A 135 -12.19 -27.12 38.47
C MET A 135 -13.05 -26.29 39.41
N VAL A 136 -14.05 -26.89 40.06
CA VAL A 136 -15.09 -26.12 40.77
C VAL A 136 -14.91 -26.21 42.29
N GLY A 137 -14.72 -25.09 42.96
CA GLY A 137 -14.77 -24.91 44.41
C GLY A 137 -16.05 -24.19 44.84
N GLY A 138 -16.69 -24.67 45.90
CA GLY A 138 -17.91 -24.04 46.43
C GLY A 138 -18.78 -25.00 47.24
N ALA A 139 -19.90 -24.50 47.75
CA ALA A 139 -20.89 -25.35 48.41
C ALA A 139 -21.52 -26.33 47.41
N GLU A 140 -21.71 -27.58 47.81
CA GLU A 140 -22.20 -28.66 46.93
C GLU A 140 -23.53 -28.31 46.24
N ALA A 141 -24.45 -27.67 46.96
CA ALA A 141 -25.72 -27.22 46.42
C ALA A 141 -25.57 -26.16 45.31
N ASP A 142 -24.62 -25.23 45.45
CA ASP A 142 -24.36 -24.18 44.47
C ASP A 142 -23.63 -24.72 43.24
N VAL A 143 -22.74 -25.71 43.44
CA VAL A 143 -22.07 -26.40 42.33
C VAL A 143 -23.07 -27.25 41.53
N ALA A 144 -23.98 -27.95 42.21
CA ALA A 144 -25.07 -28.66 41.55
C ALA A 144 -26.00 -27.70 40.79
N ASP A 145 -26.26 -26.52 41.34
CA ASP A 145 -27.07 -25.46 40.72
C ASP A 145 -26.39 -24.82 39.50
N ALA A 146 -25.06 -24.67 39.51
CA ALA A 146 -24.27 -24.19 38.38
C ALA A 146 -24.04 -25.25 37.30
N ARG A 147 -24.18 -26.54 37.62
CA ARG A 147 -23.77 -27.65 36.75
C ARG A 147 -24.33 -27.56 35.31
N PRO A 148 -25.61 -27.25 35.07
CA PRO A 148 -26.14 -27.11 33.72
C PRO A 148 -25.47 -26.01 32.90
N LEU A 149 -24.97 -24.95 33.54
CA LEU A 149 -24.24 -23.86 32.88
C LEU A 149 -22.79 -24.25 32.60
N LEU A 150 -22.15 -24.95 33.53
CA LEU A 150 -20.76 -25.40 33.39
C LEU A 150 -20.61 -26.44 32.28
N ASP A 151 -21.56 -27.36 32.14
CA ASP A 151 -21.55 -28.41 31.10
C ASP A 151 -21.76 -27.84 29.67
N VAL A 152 -22.24 -26.61 29.52
CA VAL A 152 -22.37 -25.94 28.20
C VAL A 152 -21.01 -25.49 27.67
N VAL A 153 -20.08 -25.13 28.55
CA VAL A 153 -18.78 -24.56 28.17
C VAL A 153 -17.61 -25.49 28.45
N GLY A 154 -17.84 -26.57 29.20
CA GLY A 154 -16.83 -27.54 29.63
C GLY A 154 -17.19 -28.98 29.31
N LYS A 155 -16.16 -29.78 29.01
CA LYS A 155 -16.28 -31.24 28.83
C LYS A 155 -15.97 -32.01 30.12
N THR A 156 -15.13 -31.44 30.99
CA THR A 156 -14.74 -32.07 32.26
C THR A 156 -15.02 -31.09 33.37
N VAL A 157 -16.13 -31.29 34.09
CA VAL A 157 -16.55 -30.42 35.20
C VAL A 157 -16.52 -31.23 36.50
N VAL A 158 -15.63 -30.85 37.42
CA VAL A 158 -15.38 -31.61 38.66
C VAL A 158 -15.48 -30.68 39.87
N HIS A 159 -16.33 -31.04 40.83
CA HIS A 159 -16.36 -30.41 42.15
C HIS A 159 -15.19 -30.93 42.98
N VAL A 160 -14.30 -30.02 43.39
CA VAL A 160 -13.01 -30.37 44.01
C VAL A 160 -12.88 -29.92 45.46
N GLY A 161 -13.92 -29.30 46.03
CA GLY A 161 -13.95 -28.89 47.43
C GLY A 161 -14.72 -27.60 47.70
N PRO A 162 -14.54 -26.99 48.88
CA PRO A 162 -15.16 -25.70 49.21
C PRO A 162 -14.59 -24.55 48.37
N SER A 163 -15.11 -23.33 48.54
CA SER A 163 -14.61 -22.15 47.83
C SER A 163 -13.09 -22.00 47.98
N GLY A 164 -12.41 -21.65 46.89
CA GLY A 164 -10.95 -21.62 46.74
C GLY A 164 -10.31 -22.95 46.35
N ALA A 165 -11.02 -24.09 46.45
CA ALA A 165 -10.47 -25.39 46.05
C ALA A 165 -10.28 -25.50 44.54
N GLY A 166 -11.16 -24.91 43.72
CA GLY A 166 -11.01 -24.85 42.27
C GLY A 166 -9.73 -24.12 41.86
N GLN A 167 -9.49 -22.94 42.44
CA GLN A 167 -8.26 -22.16 42.26
C GLN A 167 -7.01 -22.92 42.73
N THR A 168 -7.11 -23.68 43.82
CA THR A 168 -6.00 -24.50 44.33
C THR A 168 -5.63 -25.61 43.33
N VAL A 169 -6.63 -26.31 42.78
CA VAL A 169 -6.40 -27.33 41.74
C VAL A 169 -5.87 -26.69 40.45
N LYS A 170 -6.36 -25.49 40.09
CA LYS A 170 -5.83 -24.74 38.94
C LYS A 170 -4.36 -24.36 39.12
N ALA A 171 -3.97 -23.90 40.30
CA ALA A 171 -2.58 -23.60 40.63
C ALA A 171 -1.70 -24.85 40.48
N ALA A 172 -2.15 -26.01 40.98
CA ALA A 172 -1.46 -27.28 40.78
C ALA A 172 -1.36 -27.69 39.30
N ASN A 173 -2.42 -27.47 38.51
CA ASN A 173 -2.40 -27.70 37.06
C ASN A 173 -1.35 -26.82 36.36
N GLN A 174 -1.32 -25.51 36.67
CA GLN A 174 -0.38 -24.59 36.03
C GLN A 174 1.08 -24.88 36.41
N LEU A 175 1.33 -25.39 37.62
CA LEU A 175 2.64 -25.93 38.00
C LEU A 175 3.05 -27.10 37.10
N ILE A 176 2.19 -28.09 36.90
CA ILE A 176 2.49 -29.25 36.04
C ILE A 176 2.71 -28.81 34.59
N VAL A 177 1.88 -27.90 34.08
CA VAL A 177 2.03 -27.34 32.72
C VAL A 177 3.38 -26.64 32.57
N ALA A 178 3.74 -25.76 33.51
CA ALA A 178 5.01 -25.04 33.48
C ALA A 178 6.20 -25.99 33.52
N GLY A 179 6.17 -26.98 34.42
CA GLY A 179 7.21 -27.99 34.55
C GLY A 179 7.41 -28.78 33.26
N ASN A 180 6.33 -29.23 32.63
CA ASN A 180 6.43 -29.99 31.37
C ASN A 180 7.01 -29.15 30.23
N ILE A 181 6.68 -27.87 30.14
CA ILE A 181 7.24 -26.98 29.10
C ILE A 181 8.73 -26.74 29.34
N ALA A 182 9.13 -26.49 30.58
CA ALA A 182 10.54 -26.30 30.95
C ALA A 182 11.36 -27.56 30.66
N LEU A 183 10.87 -28.74 31.05
CA LEU A 183 11.54 -30.02 30.78
C LEU A 183 11.60 -30.34 29.28
N LEU A 184 10.55 -30.03 28.53
CA LEU A 184 10.57 -30.18 27.07
C LEU A 184 11.64 -29.28 26.44
N ALA A 185 11.71 -28.01 26.87
CA ALA A 185 12.72 -27.08 26.41
C ALA A 185 14.14 -27.59 26.70
N GLU A 186 14.40 -28.03 27.92
CA GLU A 186 15.69 -28.64 28.31
C GLU A 186 16.01 -29.89 27.50
N ALA A 187 15.04 -30.78 27.31
CA ALA A 187 15.22 -32.00 26.53
C ALA A 187 15.56 -31.71 25.07
N LEU A 188 14.91 -30.72 24.45
CA LEU A 188 15.20 -30.33 23.07
C LEU A 188 16.59 -29.70 22.95
N VAL A 189 16.97 -28.80 23.86
CA VAL A 189 18.33 -28.24 23.89
C VAL A 189 19.38 -29.35 24.09
N PHE A 190 19.11 -30.30 24.97
CA PHE A 190 19.98 -31.46 25.20
C PHE A 190 20.14 -32.33 23.94
N LEU A 191 19.03 -32.67 23.28
CA LEU A 191 19.03 -33.49 22.05
C LEU A 191 19.77 -32.78 20.92
N GLU A 192 19.55 -31.47 20.77
CA GLU A 192 20.20 -30.62 19.78
C GLU A 192 21.71 -30.57 19.99
N ALA A 193 22.16 -30.41 21.23
CA ALA A 193 23.58 -30.42 21.59
C ALA A 193 24.28 -31.76 21.27
N HIS A 194 23.53 -32.85 21.10
CA HIS A 194 24.04 -34.17 20.73
C HIS A 194 23.79 -34.53 19.26
N GLY A 195 23.28 -33.60 18.44
CA GLY A 195 23.05 -33.81 17.01
C GLY A 195 21.94 -34.83 16.70
N ALA A 196 20.99 -35.02 17.61
CA ALA A 196 19.84 -35.88 17.36
C ALA A 196 18.87 -35.25 16.35
N ASP A 197 18.24 -36.08 15.52
CA ASP A 197 17.11 -35.65 14.67
C ASP A 197 15.91 -35.29 15.57
N LEU A 198 15.67 -34.00 15.74
CA LEU A 198 14.70 -33.48 16.71
C LEU A 198 13.25 -33.87 16.38
N PRO A 199 12.74 -33.74 15.14
CA PRO A 199 11.43 -34.27 14.76
C PRO A 199 11.24 -35.76 15.13
N ALA A 200 12.20 -36.61 14.75
CA ALA A 200 12.13 -38.05 15.06
C ALA A 200 12.20 -38.31 16.58
N ALA A 201 13.03 -37.57 17.30
CA ALA A 201 13.15 -37.68 18.75
C ALA A 201 11.84 -37.28 19.47
N VAL A 202 11.18 -36.20 19.03
CA VAL A 202 9.88 -35.77 19.57
C VAL A 202 8.79 -36.81 19.34
N GLU A 203 8.77 -37.45 18.16
CA GLU A 203 7.83 -38.54 17.86
C GLU A 203 8.01 -39.72 18.84
N VAL A 204 9.26 -40.16 19.05
CA VAL A 204 9.60 -41.24 19.99
C VAL A 204 9.24 -40.87 21.44
N LEU A 205 9.56 -39.65 21.87
CA LEU A 205 9.21 -39.16 23.21
C LEU A 205 7.69 -39.10 23.42
N GLY A 206 6.95 -38.63 22.41
CA GLY A 206 5.50 -38.52 22.43
C GLY A 206 4.78 -39.88 22.51
N GLY A 207 5.35 -40.91 21.86
CA GLY A 207 4.80 -42.28 21.91
C GLY A 207 5.13 -43.06 23.19
N GLY A 208 6.09 -42.60 23.99
CA GLY A 208 6.55 -43.25 25.22
C GLY A 208 5.96 -42.66 26.51
N LEU A 209 6.56 -43.02 27.65
CA LEU A 209 6.17 -42.50 28.98
C LEU A 209 6.37 -40.98 29.15
N ALA A 210 7.15 -40.35 28.26
CA ALA A 210 7.34 -38.89 28.23
C ALA A 210 6.18 -38.15 27.54
N GLY A 211 5.25 -38.87 26.90
CA GLY A 211 4.07 -38.31 26.26
C GLY A 211 3.22 -37.50 27.25
N SER A 212 2.84 -36.28 26.85
CA SER A 212 1.97 -35.43 27.66
C SER A 212 1.10 -34.52 26.79
N ALA A 213 -0.02 -34.04 27.36
CA ALA A 213 -0.89 -33.06 26.70
C ALA A 213 -0.19 -31.71 26.42
N VAL A 214 0.98 -31.48 27.01
CA VAL A 214 1.81 -30.29 26.78
C VAL A 214 2.78 -30.52 25.61
N LEU A 215 3.40 -31.70 25.52
CA LEU A 215 4.41 -32.01 24.50
C LEU A 215 3.84 -31.83 23.09
N ASN A 216 2.69 -32.43 22.82
CA ASN A 216 2.09 -32.46 21.47
C ASN A 216 1.89 -31.06 20.85
N PRO A 217 1.27 -30.07 21.53
CA PRO A 217 1.11 -28.73 20.97
C PRO A 217 2.34 -27.81 21.11
N LYS A 218 3.35 -28.16 21.92
CA LYS A 218 4.49 -27.25 22.21
C LYS A 218 5.79 -27.65 21.53
N ALA A 219 6.01 -28.94 21.28
CA ALA A 219 7.21 -29.38 20.59
C ALA A 219 7.33 -28.79 19.17
N PRO A 220 6.29 -28.78 18.31
CA PRO A 220 6.40 -28.17 16.97
C PRO A 220 6.83 -26.69 17.03
N LYS A 221 6.22 -25.90 17.91
CA LYS A 221 6.61 -24.49 18.13
C LYS A 221 8.08 -24.32 18.50
N MET A 222 8.60 -25.18 19.37
CA MET A 222 10.00 -25.15 19.75
C MET A 222 10.91 -25.62 18.61
N LEU A 223 10.53 -26.64 17.83
CA LEU A 223 11.30 -27.12 16.67
C LEU A 223 11.41 -26.05 15.58
N ASP A 224 10.29 -25.41 15.27
CA ASP A 224 10.18 -24.40 14.21
C ASP A 224 10.72 -23.03 14.65
N ARG A 225 11.06 -22.88 15.94
CA ARG A 225 11.39 -21.60 16.59
C ARG A 225 10.28 -20.55 16.44
N ASP A 226 9.05 -20.99 16.20
CA ASP A 226 7.87 -20.15 16.10
C ASP A 226 7.16 -20.06 17.46
N PHE A 227 7.49 -18.99 18.17
CA PHE A 227 6.89 -18.66 19.46
C PHE A 227 5.74 -17.66 19.33
N GLY A 228 5.12 -17.57 18.14
CA GLY A 228 4.00 -16.70 17.85
C GLY A 228 2.86 -16.83 18.89
N PRO A 229 2.03 -15.77 19.05
CA PRO A 229 1.17 -15.59 20.22
C PRO A 229 0.26 -16.79 20.51
N GLY A 230 0.21 -17.19 21.78
CA GLY A 230 -0.62 -18.29 22.29
C GLY A 230 -0.96 -18.08 23.76
N PHE A 231 -0.73 -19.07 24.64
CA PHE A 231 -0.83 -18.82 26.08
C PHE A 231 0.44 -18.07 26.51
N ARG A 232 0.32 -16.76 26.77
CA ARG A 232 1.48 -15.85 26.87
C ARG A 232 2.33 -16.10 28.11
N ILE A 233 3.64 -15.84 28.01
CA ILE A 233 4.59 -15.86 29.13
C ILE A 233 4.10 -14.96 30.29
N ASP A 234 3.56 -13.77 29.99
CA ASP A 234 3.01 -12.88 31.02
C ASP A 234 1.87 -13.52 31.84
N LEU A 235 0.99 -14.28 31.18
CA LEU A 235 -0.11 -14.97 31.86
C LEU A 235 0.41 -16.15 32.69
N HIS A 236 1.40 -16.87 32.17
CA HIS A 236 2.01 -17.98 32.91
C HIS A 236 2.81 -17.47 34.11
N HIS A 237 3.49 -16.33 33.99
CA HIS A 237 4.19 -15.66 35.07
C HIS A 237 3.23 -15.31 36.22
N LYS A 238 2.06 -14.75 35.90
CA LYS A 238 0.98 -14.50 36.87
C LYS A 238 0.58 -15.79 37.58
N ASP A 239 0.29 -16.85 36.83
CA ASP A 239 -0.14 -18.13 37.42
C ASP A 239 0.94 -18.73 38.34
N MET A 240 2.21 -18.66 37.96
CA MET A 240 3.32 -19.12 38.80
C MET A 240 3.49 -18.25 40.06
N GLY A 241 3.13 -16.97 40.00
CA GLY A 241 2.98 -16.10 41.18
C GLY A 241 1.91 -16.61 42.14
N ILE A 242 0.75 -17.03 41.62
CA ILE A 242 -0.33 -17.66 42.41
C ILE A 242 0.17 -18.95 43.08
N VAL A 243 0.87 -19.84 42.35
CA VAL A 243 1.45 -21.07 42.91
C VAL A 243 2.40 -20.76 44.07
N SER A 244 3.28 -19.76 43.88
CA SER A 244 4.28 -19.38 44.87
C SER A 244 3.64 -18.82 46.14
N GLU A 245 2.64 -17.95 46.00
CA GLU A 245 1.93 -17.36 47.14
C GLU A 245 1.08 -18.40 47.89
N ALA A 246 0.33 -19.23 47.16
CA ALA A 246 -0.48 -20.29 47.74
C ALA A 246 0.38 -21.30 48.52
N SER A 247 1.54 -21.66 47.97
CA SER A 247 2.52 -22.53 48.66
C SER A 247 3.00 -21.91 49.96
N ARG A 248 3.35 -20.62 49.95
CA ARG A 248 3.80 -19.88 51.15
C ARG A 248 2.71 -19.82 52.20
N SER A 249 1.49 -19.43 51.83
CA SER A 249 0.34 -19.32 52.74
C SER A 249 -0.04 -20.66 53.36
N ALA A 250 0.12 -21.76 52.63
CA ALA A 250 -0.17 -23.11 53.12
C ALA A 250 1.00 -23.76 53.88
N GLY A 251 2.19 -23.15 53.91
CA GLY A 251 3.40 -23.75 54.48
C GLY A 251 3.90 -24.98 53.70
N VAL A 252 3.56 -25.10 52.41
CA VAL A 252 3.94 -26.22 51.54
C VAL A 252 5.21 -25.86 50.76
N VAL A 253 6.17 -26.79 50.73
CA VAL A 253 7.42 -26.60 49.99
C VAL A 253 7.29 -27.16 48.58
N THR A 254 7.45 -26.30 47.56
CA THR A 254 7.29 -26.64 46.13
C THR A 254 8.56 -26.30 45.34
N PRO A 255 9.63 -27.10 45.45
CA PRO A 255 10.95 -26.72 44.92
C PRO A 255 10.98 -26.58 43.40
N VAL A 256 10.31 -27.48 42.67
CA VAL A 256 10.20 -27.41 41.20
C VAL A 256 9.39 -26.19 40.77
N ALA A 257 8.35 -25.82 41.52
CA ALA A 257 7.56 -24.62 41.24
C ALA A 257 8.41 -23.36 41.33
N ALA A 258 9.27 -23.27 42.35
CA ALA A 258 10.15 -22.14 42.53
C ALA A 258 11.13 -21.99 41.35
N LEU A 259 11.73 -23.10 40.89
CA LEU A 259 12.65 -23.09 39.75
C LEU A 259 11.95 -22.62 38.47
N VAL A 260 10.81 -23.22 38.14
CA VAL A 260 10.10 -22.88 36.89
C VAL A 260 9.53 -21.46 36.94
N ALA A 261 9.08 -20.99 38.10
CA ALA A 261 8.66 -19.60 38.27
C ALA A 261 9.80 -18.62 37.95
N GLN A 262 11.04 -18.93 38.35
CA GLN A 262 12.22 -18.12 38.01
C GLN A 262 12.53 -18.17 36.51
N LEU A 263 12.41 -19.33 35.84
CA LEU A 263 12.61 -19.44 34.39
C LEU A 263 11.57 -18.64 33.60
N VAL A 264 10.30 -18.69 34.02
CA VAL A 264 9.23 -17.89 33.39
C VAL A 264 9.48 -16.39 33.62
N ALA A 265 9.87 -15.99 34.83
CA ALA A 265 10.22 -14.61 35.13
C ALA A 265 11.44 -14.11 34.32
N ALA A 266 12.46 -14.95 34.15
CA ALA A 266 13.63 -14.64 33.32
C ALA A 266 13.26 -14.49 31.84
N THR A 267 12.38 -15.36 31.33
CA THR A 267 11.86 -15.27 29.95
C THR A 267 11.12 -13.96 29.73
N ARG A 268 10.24 -13.61 30.67
CA ARG A 268 9.54 -12.33 30.66
C ARG A 268 10.50 -11.13 30.69
N ALA A 269 11.49 -11.17 31.58
CA ALA A 269 12.48 -10.09 31.74
C ALA A 269 13.36 -9.91 30.49
N ALA A 270 13.52 -10.95 29.67
CA ALA A 270 14.23 -10.90 28.39
C ALA A 270 13.42 -10.29 27.23
N GLY A 271 12.21 -9.78 27.49
CA GLY A 271 11.35 -9.15 26.49
C GLY A 271 10.35 -10.10 25.81
N ASP A 272 10.33 -11.38 26.19
CA ASP A 272 9.49 -12.40 25.53
C ASP A 272 8.08 -12.54 26.15
N GLY A 273 7.61 -11.52 26.89
CA GLY A 273 6.35 -11.58 27.66
C GLY A 273 5.11 -11.86 26.81
N ASP A 274 5.09 -11.36 25.57
CA ASP A 274 3.97 -11.51 24.63
C ASP A 274 4.00 -12.81 23.81
N LEU A 275 5.11 -13.55 23.85
CA LEU A 275 5.25 -14.83 23.15
C LEU A 275 4.47 -15.94 23.85
N ASP A 276 4.14 -17.01 23.12
CA ASP A 276 3.60 -18.23 23.72
C ASP A 276 4.58 -18.79 24.78
N HIS A 277 4.08 -19.42 25.83
CA HIS A 277 4.89 -19.97 26.91
C HIS A 277 5.91 -21.04 26.49
N SER A 278 5.81 -21.57 25.26
CA SER A 278 6.90 -22.35 24.64
C SER A 278 8.19 -21.55 24.43
N ALA A 279 8.13 -20.21 24.48
CA ALA A 279 9.30 -19.32 24.49
C ALA A 279 10.20 -19.51 25.71
N LEU A 280 9.78 -20.28 26.73
CA LEU A 280 10.70 -20.80 27.75
C LEU A 280 11.92 -21.50 27.14
N PHE A 281 11.77 -22.12 25.96
CA PHE A 281 12.87 -22.63 25.16
C PHE A 281 13.96 -21.59 24.94
N ARG A 282 13.59 -20.34 24.64
CA ARG A 282 14.54 -19.25 24.40
C ARG A 282 15.42 -18.99 25.61
N THR A 283 14.83 -18.99 26.81
CA THR A 283 15.59 -18.79 28.05
C THR A 283 16.52 -19.96 28.33
N VAL A 284 16.07 -21.20 28.14
CA VAL A 284 16.94 -22.37 28.30
C VAL A 284 18.10 -22.35 27.30
N ALA A 285 17.85 -21.99 26.04
CA ALA A 285 18.88 -21.83 25.03
C ALA A 285 19.89 -20.73 25.40
N ARG A 286 19.42 -19.56 25.85
CA ARG A 286 20.27 -18.45 26.34
C ARG A 286 21.16 -18.87 27.51
N LEU A 287 20.63 -19.63 28.47
CA LEU A 287 21.39 -20.14 29.61
C LEU A 287 22.54 -21.08 29.20
N ASN A 288 22.44 -21.70 28.02
CA ASN A 288 23.46 -22.58 27.45
C ASN A 288 24.34 -21.87 26.39
N GLY A 289 24.23 -20.55 26.25
CA GLY A 289 25.03 -19.77 25.29
C GLY A 289 24.69 -20.04 23.83
N ALA A 290 23.53 -20.63 23.54
CA ALA A 290 23.06 -20.83 22.17
C ALA A 290 22.42 -19.55 21.64
N GLU A 291 22.89 -19.05 20.51
CA GLU A 291 22.17 -18.03 19.74
C GLU A 291 20.93 -18.68 19.11
N ILE A 292 19.76 -18.12 19.41
CA ILE A 292 18.50 -18.60 18.84
C ILE A 292 18.36 -17.89 17.52
N VAL A 293 18.73 -18.57 16.44
CA VAL A 293 18.64 -17.96 15.12
C VAL A 293 17.48 -18.52 14.32
N THR A 294 16.63 -17.60 13.88
CA THR A 294 15.45 -17.90 13.10
C THR A 294 15.91 -18.36 11.72
N ARG A 295 15.67 -19.64 11.42
CA ARG A 295 15.84 -20.18 10.07
C ARG A 295 14.55 -20.00 9.28
N MET A 296 14.67 -19.53 8.05
CA MET A 296 13.56 -19.44 7.10
C MET A 296 14.07 -19.55 5.66
N ARG A 297 13.20 -19.81 4.70
CA ARG A 297 13.61 -19.80 3.28
C ARG A 297 13.96 -18.39 2.85
N ALA A 298 14.90 -18.24 1.92
CA ALA A 298 15.31 -16.92 1.43
C ALA A 298 14.14 -16.09 0.85
N VAL A 299 13.15 -16.71 0.19
CA VAL A 299 11.93 -16.01 -0.25
C VAL A 299 11.07 -15.50 0.89
N ASP A 300 11.07 -16.18 2.02
CA ASP A 300 10.30 -15.74 3.18
C ASP A 300 10.94 -14.49 3.77
N ALA A 301 12.27 -14.45 3.86
CA ALA A 301 13.03 -13.24 4.21
C ALA A 301 12.77 -12.09 3.22
N ALA A 302 12.77 -12.36 1.91
CA ALA A 302 12.47 -11.35 0.89
C ALA A 302 11.09 -10.70 1.09
N VAL A 303 10.05 -11.50 1.35
CA VAL A 303 8.70 -10.99 1.62
C VAL A 303 8.67 -10.17 2.91
N ARG A 304 9.39 -10.58 3.97
CA ARG A 304 9.51 -9.78 5.19
C ARG A 304 10.20 -8.45 4.95
N ILE A 305 11.25 -8.42 4.13
CA ILE A 305 11.95 -7.19 3.78
C ILE A 305 11.06 -6.26 2.97
N LEU A 306 10.29 -6.78 2.00
CA LEU A 306 9.32 -5.98 1.27
C LEU A 306 8.32 -5.29 2.20
N GLU A 307 7.79 -6.00 3.21
CA GLU A 307 6.89 -5.40 4.22
C GLU A 307 7.60 -4.29 5.02
N ILE A 308 8.82 -4.54 5.49
CA ILE A 308 9.60 -3.56 6.28
C ILE A 308 9.95 -2.32 5.44
N GLU A 309 10.22 -2.52 4.15
CA GLU A 309 10.48 -1.46 3.18
C GLU A 309 9.20 -0.72 2.72
N GLY A 310 8.03 -1.09 3.24
CA GLY A 310 6.76 -0.41 3.01
C GLY A 310 6.04 -0.83 1.73
N ALA A 311 6.41 -1.94 1.09
CA ALA A 311 5.66 -2.48 -0.04
C ALA A 311 4.29 -2.99 0.42
N THR A 312 3.22 -2.50 -0.20
CA THR A 312 1.84 -2.88 0.11
C THR A 312 1.11 -3.52 -1.06
N GLN A 313 1.62 -3.35 -2.28
CA GLN A 313 0.97 -3.82 -3.50
C GLN A 313 2.00 -4.34 -4.50
N ALA A 314 1.68 -5.48 -5.12
CA ALA A 314 2.39 -6.03 -6.25
C ALA A 314 1.44 -6.28 -7.43
N PHE A 315 2.01 -6.24 -8.63
CA PHE A 315 1.36 -6.55 -9.91
C PHE A 315 2.16 -7.65 -10.57
N GLY A 316 1.54 -8.67 -11.15
CA GLY A 316 2.35 -9.71 -11.78
C GLY A 316 1.61 -10.89 -12.36
N VAL A 317 2.38 -11.77 -12.99
CA VAL A 317 1.91 -13.01 -13.60
C VAL A 317 2.72 -14.18 -13.02
N PRO A 318 2.06 -15.16 -12.35
CA PRO A 318 2.75 -16.28 -11.74
C PRO A 318 3.32 -17.24 -12.79
N GLY A 319 4.29 -18.06 -12.36
CA GLY A 319 4.82 -19.16 -13.16
C GLY A 319 5.74 -20.05 -12.33
N ALA A 320 6.14 -21.20 -12.89
CA ALA A 320 6.82 -22.25 -12.14
C ALA A 320 8.06 -21.74 -11.38
N ALA A 321 8.90 -20.93 -12.03
CA ALA A 321 10.15 -20.44 -11.46
C ALA A 321 9.98 -19.41 -10.33
N ILE A 322 8.79 -18.80 -10.16
CA ILE A 322 8.52 -17.79 -9.11
C ILE A 322 7.47 -18.26 -8.09
N ASN A 323 6.96 -19.49 -8.22
CA ASN A 323 6.00 -20.08 -7.29
C ASN A 323 6.45 -20.07 -5.82
N PRO A 324 7.74 -20.30 -5.47
CA PRO A 324 8.17 -20.21 -4.07
C PRO A 324 7.92 -18.81 -3.46
N PHE A 325 8.16 -17.74 -4.23
CA PHE A 325 7.88 -16.37 -3.82
C PHE A 325 6.37 -16.13 -3.62
N TYR A 326 5.51 -16.56 -4.55
CA TYR A 326 4.06 -16.48 -4.39
C TYR A 326 3.55 -17.29 -3.18
N ALA A 327 4.16 -18.45 -2.92
CA ALA A 327 3.83 -19.26 -1.74
C ALA A 327 4.21 -18.54 -0.43
N ALA A 328 5.37 -17.87 -0.40
CA ALA A 328 5.81 -17.04 0.72
C ALA A 328 4.84 -15.87 0.98
N MET A 329 4.46 -15.12 -0.07
CA MET A 329 3.46 -14.04 0.03
C MET A 329 2.13 -14.54 0.58
N ARG A 330 1.61 -15.67 0.05
CA ARG A 330 0.35 -16.26 0.50
C ARG A 330 0.42 -16.70 1.97
N ARG A 331 1.49 -17.38 2.36
CA ARG A 331 1.68 -17.85 3.74
C ARG A 331 1.74 -16.66 4.70
N ARG A 332 2.50 -15.63 4.33
CA ARG A 332 2.62 -14.42 5.12
C ARG A 332 1.28 -13.71 5.31
N ARG A 333 0.48 -13.62 4.26
CA ARG A 333 -0.89 -13.08 4.35
C ARG A 333 -1.78 -13.92 5.27
N ALA A 334 -1.67 -15.25 5.22
CA ALA A 334 -2.42 -16.14 6.11
C ALA A 334 -2.01 -15.98 7.58
N GLU A 335 -0.72 -15.77 7.87
CA GLU A 335 -0.21 -15.50 9.22
C GLU A 335 -0.75 -14.19 9.82
N LEU A 336 -0.95 -13.17 8.98
CA LEU A 336 -1.48 -11.87 9.40
C LEU A 336 -3.01 -11.89 9.65
N GLY A 337 -3.75 -12.79 9.01
CA GLY A 337 -5.20 -12.90 9.14
C GLY A 337 -5.93 -11.62 8.69
N ASP A 338 -6.96 -11.21 9.44
CA ASP A 338 -7.72 -9.97 9.18
C ASP A 338 -6.98 -8.68 9.60
N ARG A 339 -5.75 -8.77 10.12
CA ARG A 339 -4.97 -7.58 10.45
C ARG A 339 -4.63 -6.86 9.14
N ALA A 340 -4.92 -5.57 9.06
CA ALA A 340 -4.52 -4.74 7.93
C ALA A 340 -2.99 -4.84 7.74
N GLY A 341 -2.56 -5.55 6.70
CA GLY A 341 -1.15 -5.85 6.47
C GLY A 341 -0.92 -6.89 5.37
N GLY A 342 0.34 -7.05 4.98
CA GLY A 342 0.75 -7.91 3.87
C GLY A 342 0.71 -7.21 2.52
N ILE A 343 1.18 -7.90 1.48
CA ILE A 343 1.30 -7.36 0.12
C ILE A 343 0.11 -7.83 -0.70
N GLY A 344 -0.71 -6.89 -1.15
CA GLY A 344 -1.77 -7.14 -2.14
C GLY A 344 -1.18 -7.62 -3.48
N HIS A 345 -1.95 -8.38 -4.25
CA HIS A 345 -1.54 -8.83 -5.58
C HIS A 345 -2.68 -8.60 -6.58
N VAL A 346 -2.35 -7.93 -7.69
CA VAL A 346 -3.21 -7.80 -8.86
C VAL A 346 -2.60 -8.65 -9.98
N LEU A 347 -3.39 -9.62 -10.45
CA LEU A 347 -3.01 -10.51 -11.55
C LEU A 347 -3.24 -9.79 -12.87
N ALA A 348 -2.16 -9.44 -13.56
CA ALA A 348 -2.22 -8.90 -14.90
C ALA A 348 -2.61 -9.98 -15.94
N ARG A 349 -2.97 -9.56 -17.15
CA ARG A 349 -3.17 -10.47 -18.30
C ARG A 349 -1.92 -10.55 -19.19
N HIS A 350 -1.00 -9.61 -19.02
CA HIS A 350 0.30 -9.53 -19.68
C HIS A 350 1.34 -8.90 -18.72
N VAL A 351 2.58 -9.39 -18.74
CA VAL A 351 3.66 -8.89 -17.88
C VAL A 351 4.06 -7.44 -18.18
N GLU A 352 4.05 -6.99 -19.45
CA GLU A 352 4.22 -5.56 -19.77
C GLU A 352 3.15 -4.70 -19.08
N GLY A 353 1.91 -5.19 -19.06
CA GLY A 353 0.80 -4.59 -18.31
C GLY A 353 1.08 -4.50 -16.82
N ALA A 354 1.61 -5.57 -16.20
CA ALA A 354 2.03 -5.54 -14.80
C ALA A 354 3.13 -4.50 -14.52
N ALA A 355 4.10 -4.36 -15.43
CA ALA A 355 5.17 -3.37 -15.29
C ALA A 355 4.62 -1.93 -15.35
N HIS A 356 3.70 -1.66 -16.28
CA HIS A 356 3.07 -0.35 -16.40
C HIS A 356 2.07 -0.04 -15.26
N MET A 357 1.40 -1.06 -14.70
CA MET A 357 0.64 -0.89 -13.45
C MET A 357 1.55 -0.47 -12.29
N ALA A 358 2.72 -1.09 -12.15
CA ALA A 358 3.71 -0.70 -11.15
C ALA A 358 4.20 0.74 -11.36
N GLU A 359 4.38 1.19 -12.60
CA GLU A 359 4.69 2.60 -12.90
C GLU A 359 3.54 3.54 -12.51
N GLY A 360 2.30 3.23 -12.89
CA GLY A 360 1.11 4.01 -12.54
C GLY A 360 0.94 4.13 -11.02
N TYR A 361 1.16 3.04 -10.29
CA TYR A 361 1.13 3.01 -8.83
C TYR A 361 2.19 3.93 -8.20
N THR A 362 3.42 3.87 -8.72
CA THR A 362 4.55 4.69 -8.28
C THR A 362 4.31 6.17 -8.51
N ARG A 363 3.78 6.53 -9.70
CA ARG A 363 3.57 7.94 -10.09
C ARG A 363 2.45 8.61 -9.29
N SER A 364 1.57 7.83 -8.66
CA SER A 364 0.33 8.34 -8.04
C SER A 364 0.48 8.78 -6.58
N GLY A 365 1.54 8.38 -5.88
CA GLY A 365 1.75 8.73 -4.47
C GLY A 365 3.22 8.99 -4.12
N PRO A 366 3.53 9.93 -3.22
CA PRO A 366 4.88 10.15 -2.75
C PRO A 366 5.40 8.91 -2.01
N GLY A 367 6.64 8.49 -2.32
CA GLY A 367 7.28 7.35 -1.68
C GLY A 367 6.82 5.96 -2.16
N ASN A 368 5.75 5.87 -2.96
CA ASN A 368 5.32 4.61 -3.55
C ASN A 368 6.44 3.99 -4.42
N ILE A 369 6.60 2.68 -4.31
CA ILE A 369 7.42 1.87 -5.21
C ILE A 369 6.55 0.72 -5.69
N GLY A 370 6.20 0.73 -6.97
CA GLY A 370 5.45 -0.35 -7.59
C GLY A 370 6.31 -1.61 -7.73
N VAL A 371 5.76 -2.75 -7.34
CA VAL A 371 6.43 -4.05 -7.44
C VAL A 371 5.83 -4.84 -8.60
N CYS A 372 6.65 -5.21 -9.58
CA CYS A 372 6.28 -6.07 -10.70
C CYS A 372 6.88 -7.47 -10.52
N ILE A 373 6.07 -8.51 -10.62
CA ILE A 373 6.50 -9.90 -10.40
C ILE A 373 6.21 -10.75 -11.65
N GLY A 374 7.21 -11.50 -12.08
CA GLY A 374 7.11 -12.43 -13.21
C GLY A 374 7.87 -13.73 -12.97
N THR A 375 7.61 -14.72 -13.82
CA THR A 375 8.42 -15.96 -13.84
C THR A 375 9.76 -15.72 -14.55
N SER A 376 10.40 -16.78 -15.07
CA SER A 376 11.65 -16.68 -15.84
C SER A 376 11.42 -16.37 -17.31
N GLY A 377 12.51 -16.23 -18.07
CA GLY A 377 12.50 -16.22 -19.53
C GLY A 377 11.62 -15.10 -20.10
N PRO A 378 10.51 -15.43 -20.79
CA PRO A 378 9.66 -14.45 -21.46
C PRO A 378 9.10 -13.38 -20.52
N ALA A 379 8.81 -13.72 -19.26
CA ALA A 379 8.29 -12.72 -18.33
C ALA A 379 9.31 -11.61 -18.06
N GLY A 380 10.60 -11.94 -17.93
CA GLY A 380 11.64 -10.93 -17.78
C GLY A 380 11.75 -10.03 -19.02
N THR A 381 11.70 -10.61 -20.21
CA THR A 381 11.80 -9.84 -21.46
C THR A 381 10.59 -8.92 -21.70
N ASP A 382 9.40 -9.32 -21.24
CA ASP A 382 8.18 -8.50 -21.34
C ASP A 382 8.18 -7.31 -20.37
N MET A 383 9.08 -7.29 -19.36
CA MET A 383 9.23 -6.14 -18.45
C MET A 383 10.12 -5.03 -19.02
N ILE A 384 10.88 -5.29 -20.09
CA ILE A 384 11.96 -4.39 -20.55
C ILE A 384 11.43 -3.01 -20.93
N THR A 385 10.27 -2.93 -21.59
CA THR A 385 9.64 -1.65 -21.95
C THR A 385 9.27 -0.84 -20.71
N GLY A 386 8.68 -1.48 -19.70
CA GLY A 386 8.34 -0.83 -18.42
C GLY A 386 9.58 -0.36 -17.65
N LEU A 387 10.66 -1.15 -17.65
CA LEU A 387 11.94 -0.75 -17.05
C LEU A 387 12.55 0.45 -17.79
N TYR A 388 12.55 0.44 -19.13
CA TYR A 388 13.01 1.59 -19.91
C TYR A 388 12.19 2.84 -19.61
N SER A 389 10.86 2.75 -19.63
CA SER A 389 9.95 3.86 -19.32
C SER A 389 10.24 4.45 -17.93
N ALA A 390 10.36 3.58 -16.92
CA ALA A 390 10.64 4.01 -15.55
C ALA A 390 12.01 4.68 -15.40
N ALA A 391 13.06 4.13 -16.04
CA ALA A 391 14.39 4.72 -16.02
C ALA A 391 14.44 6.09 -16.74
N ALA A 392 13.78 6.18 -17.88
CA ALA A 392 13.71 7.38 -18.71
C ALA A 392 13.07 8.55 -17.94
N ASP A 393 11.96 8.29 -17.25
CA ASP A 393 11.24 9.29 -16.46
C ASP A 393 11.75 9.43 -15.02
N SER A 394 12.65 8.55 -14.60
CA SER A 394 13.30 8.56 -13.27
C SER A 394 12.33 8.32 -12.13
N ILE A 395 11.59 7.22 -12.26
CA ILE A 395 10.69 6.71 -11.23
C ILE A 395 11.14 5.32 -10.79
N PRO A 396 10.96 4.96 -9.51
CA PRO A 396 11.33 3.65 -9.01
C PRO A 396 10.24 2.61 -9.21
N ILE A 397 10.55 1.51 -9.90
CA ILE A 397 9.80 0.25 -9.81
C ILE A 397 10.77 -0.88 -9.47
N LEU A 398 10.28 -1.87 -8.71
CA LEU A 398 11.02 -3.08 -8.40
C LEU A 398 10.47 -4.24 -9.25
N ALA A 399 11.27 -4.72 -10.19
CA ALA A 399 10.98 -5.94 -10.93
C ALA A 399 11.60 -7.15 -10.24
N ILE A 400 10.82 -8.20 -10.03
CA ILE A 400 11.25 -9.47 -9.45
C ILE A 400 10.92 -10.58 -10.44
N THR A 401 11.94 -11.29 -10.93
CA THR A 401 11.77 -12.43 -11.83
C THR A 401 12.17 -13.72 -11.14
N GLY A 402 11.45 -14.80 -11.41
CA GLY A 402 11.94 -16.15 -11.11
C GLY A 402 12.98 -16.57 -12.15
N GLN A 403 13.81 -17.55 -11.82
CA GLN A 403 14.83 -18.07 -12.75
C GLN A 403 15.02 -19.58 -12.61
N ALA A 404 15.55 -20.21 -13.66
CA ALA A 404 16.03 -21.59 -13.60
C ALA A 404 17.10 -21.78 -12.49
N PRO A 405 17.32 -23.01 -11.99
CA PRO A 405 18.31 -23.26 -10.94
C PRO A 405 19.72 -22.79 -11.34
N VAL A 406 20.51 -22.34 -10.36
CA VAL A 406 21.87 -21.80 -10.60
C VAL A 406 22.73 -22.77 -11.42
N ALA A 407 22.66 -24.07 -11.10
CA ALA A 407 23.42 -25.12 -11.78
C ALA A 407 23.04 -25.36 -13.26
N ARG A 408 22.04 -24.64 -13.79
CA ARG A 408 21.49 -24.80 -15.14
C ARG A 408 21.44 -23.53 -15.97
N LEU A 409 21.85 -22.37 -15.44
CA LEU A 409 21.79 -21.08 -16.13
C LEU A 409 22.49 -21.06 -17.51
N HIS A 410 23.51 -21.90 -17.70
CA HIS A 410 24.27 -21.99 -18.96
C HIS A 410 24.02 -23.28 -19.76
N LYS A 411 22.87 -23.93 -19.54
CA LYS A 411 22.53 -25.22 -20.17
C LYS A 411 21.32 -25.17 -21.11
N GLU A 412 20.86 -23.96 -21.46
CA GLU A 412 19.61 -23.77 -22.21
C GLU A 412 18.41 -24.46 -21.52
N ASP A 413 18.39 -24.42 -20.18
CA ASP A 413 17.26 -24.97 -19.41
C ASP A 413 15.97 -24.23 -19.78
N PHE A 414 14.83 -24.91 -19.63
CA PHE A 414 13.56 -24.38 -20.10
C PHE A 414 13.25 -22.99 -19.53
N GLN A 415 12.99 -22.02 -20.41
CA GLN A 415 12.73 -20.61 -20.07
C GLN A 415 13.85 -19.93 -19.27
N ALA A 416 15.10 -20.37 -19.38
CA ALA A 416 16.25 -19.65 -18.87
C ALA A 416 16.72 -18.59 -19.88
N VAL A 417 16.89 -17.35 -19.42
CA VAL A 417 17.49 -16.26 -20.21
C VAL A 417 18.36 -15.41 -19.28
N ASP A 418 19.45 -14.84 -19.82
CA ASP A 418 20.27 -13.86 -19.10
C ASP A 418 19.55 -12.50 -19.05
N ILE A 419 18.51 -12.42 -18.23
CA ILE A 419 17.71 -11.21 -18.07
C ILE A 419 18.52 -10.06 -17.48
N THR A 420 19.53 -10.38 -16.67
CA THR A 420 20.41 -9.38 -16.07
C THR A 420 21.19 -8.62 -17.13
N ALA A 421 21.80 -9.31 -18.10
CA ALA A 421 22.49 -8.65 -19.20
C ALA A 421 21.54 -7.82 -20.08
N ILE A 422 20.30 -8.29 -20.30
CA ILE A 422 19.29 -7.61 -21.12
C ILE A 422 18.78 -6.34 -20.44
N ALA A 423 18.52 -6.39 -19.13
CA ALA A 423 17.93 -5.29 -18.37
C ALA A 423 18.96 -4.25 -17.89
N ALA A 424 20.24 -4.60 -17.80
CA ALA A 424 21.30 -3.71 -17.30
C ALA A 424 21.32 -2.31 -17.94
N PRO A 425 21.11 -2.12 -19.26
CA PRO A 425 21.11 -0.79 -19.88
C PRO A 425 19.93 0.11 -19.50
N VAL A 426 18.85 -0.46 -18.95
CA VAL A 426 17.58 0.23 -18.69
C VAL A 426 17.18 0.17 -17.21
N THR A 427 18.13 -0.12 -16.32
CA THR A 427 17.93 -0.19 -14.87
C THR A 427 19.07 0.46 -14.11
N LYS A 428 18.83 0.88 -12.86
CA LYS A 428 19.91 1.29 -11.95
C LYS A 428 20.72 0.09 -11.47
N MET A 429 20.08 -1.07 -11.39
CA MET A 429 20.70 -2.35 -11.08
C MET A 429 19.83 -3.46 -11.68
N ALA A 430 20.45 -4.43 -12.34
CA ALA A 430 19.88 -5.73 -12.64
C ALA A 430 20.81 -6.77 -12.01
N MET A 431 20.26 -7.73 -11.25
CA MET A 431 21.07 -8.69 -10.51
C MET A 431 20.38 -10.05 -10.44
N THR A 432 21.05 -11.09 -10.92
CA THR A 432 20.74 -12.48 -10.57
C THR A 432 21.39 -12.81 -9.23
N VAL A 433 20.58 -13.23 -8.26
CA VAL A 433 21.06 -13.60 -6.92
C VAL A 433 21.53 -15.05 -6.96
N LEU A 434 22.82 -15.29 -6.76
CA LEU A 434 23.43 -16.62 -6.91
C LEU A 434 23.50 -17.41 -5.60
N GLU A 435 23.45 -16.72 -4.45
CA GLU A 435 23.48 -17.33 -3.12
C GLU A 435 22.29 -16.90 -2.28
N ALA A 436 21.64 -17.84 -1.60
CA ALA A 436 20.42 -17.59 -0.82
C ALA A 436 20.61 -16.51 0.26
N ALA A 437 21.77 -16.50 0.93
CA ALA A 437 22.10 -15.52 1.97
C ALA A 437 22.31 -14.09 1.42
N GLN A 438 22.44 -13.91 0.10
CA GLN A 438 22.52 -12.59 -0.53
C GLN A 438 21.14 -11.95 -0.73
N VAL A 439 20.05 -12.71 -0.68
CA VAL A 439 18.70 -12.19 -0.93
C VAL A 439 18.38 -10.97 -0.03
N PRO A 440 18.63 -10.99 1.29
CA PRO A 440 18.39 -9.80 2.12
C PRO A 440 19.17 -8.56 1.68
N GLY A 441 20.46 -8.71 1.38
CA GLY A 441 21.33 -7.62 0.94
C GLY A 441 20.95 -7.07 -0.44
N ALA A 442 20.55 -7.94 -1.37
CA ALA A 442 20.10 -7.55 -2.70
C ALA A 442 18.84 -6.68 -2.64
N PHE A 443 17.86 -7.05 -1.80
CA PHE A 443 16.65 -6.25 -1.60
C PHE A 443 16.97 -4.92 -0.89
N ALA A 444 17.79 -4.91 0.15
CA ALA A 444 18.20 -3.68 0.83
C ALA A 444 18.87 -2.68 -0.14
N GLN A 445 19.79 -3.19 -0.97
CA GLN A 445 20.46 -2.39 -2.00
C GLN A 445 19.50 -1.89 -3.07
N ALA A 446 18.54 -2.72 -3.50
CA ALA A 446 17.52 -2.33 -4.47
C ALA A 446 16.70 -1.12 -3.96
N PHE A 447 16.18 -1.18 -2.74
CA PHE A 447 15.43 -0.07 -2.15
C PHE A 447 16.27 1.19 -1.95
N HIS A 448 17.52 1.03 -1.52
CA HIS A 448 18.46 2.15 -1.43
C HIS A 448 18.62 2.85 -2.79
N LEU A 449 18.89 2.09 -3.86
CA LEU A 449 19.11 2.64 -5.20
C LEU A 449 17.84 3.27 -5.78
N MET A 450 16.68 2.64 -5.58
CA MET A 450 15.40 3.18 -6.04
C MET A 450 15.07 4.53 -5.41
N ARG A 451 15.45 4.76 -4.14
CA ARG A 451 15.15 6.00 -3.39
C ARG A 451 16.24 7.07 -3.45
N SER A 452 17.50 6.69 -3.68
CA SER A 452 18.67 7.58 -3.56
C SER A 452 19.08 8.22 -4.88
N GLY A 453 19.55 9.47 -4.80
CA GLY A 453 19.93 10.27 -5.97
C GLY A 453 18.77 10.38 -6.97
N ARG A 454 19.07 10.26 -8.28
CA ARG A 454 18.03 10.13 -9.31
C ARG A 454 17.31 8.78 -9.17
N PRO A 455 15.99 8.75 -8.89
CA PRO A 455 15.25 7.48 -8.80
C PRO A 455 15.23 6.74 -10.14
N GLY A 456 15.06 5.43 -10.09
CA GLY A 456 14.99 4.58 -11.27
C GLY A 456 14.75 3.12 -10.89
N PRO A 457 14.47 2.26 -11.88
CA PRO A 457 14.03 0.89 -11.63
C PRO A 457 15.20 -0.05 -11.29
N VAL A 458 14.87 -1.13 -10.59
CA VAL A 458 15.79 -2.23 -10.27
C VAL A 458 15.14 -3.56 -10.63
N LEU A 459 15.93 -4.49 -11.15
CA LEU A 459 15.53 -5.87 -11.40
C LEU A 459 16.32 -6.83 -10.48
N ILE A 460 15.60 -7.70 -9.76
CA ILE A 460 16.17 -8.81 -9.00
C ILE A 460 15.67 -10.12 -9.62
N ASP A 461 16.61 -10.92 -10.10
CA ASP A 461 16.37 -12.23 -10.70
C ASP A 461 16.71 -13.35 -9.72
N LEU A 462 15.73 -14.21 -9.43
CA LEU A 462 15.77 -15.18 -8.32
C LEU A 462 15.69 -16.63 -8.83
N PRO A 463 16.81 -17.37 -8.89
CA PRO A 463 16.82 -18.81 -9.14
C PRO A 463 15.94 -19.58 -8.16
N VAL A 464 15.20 -20.56 -8.65
CA VAL A 464 14.21 -21.31 -7.85
C VAL A 464 14.85 -22.08 -6.68
N ASP A 465 16.08 -22.55 -6.82
CA ASP A 465 16.87 -23.21 -5.77
C ASP A 465 17.34 -22.21 -4.69
N VAL A 466 17.80 -21.03 -5.11
CA VAL A 466 18.13 -19.90 -4.21
C VAL A 466 16.91 -19.50 -3.40
N GLN A 467 15.74 -19.41 -4.03
CA GLN A 467 14.48 -19.07 -3.37
C GLN A 467 14.13 -20.04 -2.24
N GLN A 468 14.28 -21.34 -2.47
CA GLN A 468 13.84 -22.40 -1.56
C GLN A 468 14.83 -22.70 -0.43
N THR A 469 16.08 -22.29 -0.57
CA THR A 469 17.14 -22.55 0.41
C THR A 469 16.85 -21.84 1.73
N GLU A 470 17.04 -22.55 2.84
CA GLU A 470 16.94 -21.98 4.19
C GLU A 470 18.18 -21.15 4.52
N ILE A 471 17.93 -19.98 5.10
CA ILE A 471 18.94 -19.05 5.59
C ILE A 471 18.63 -18.66 7.02
N GLU A 472 19.66 -18.16 7.68
CA GLU A 472 19.56 -17.48 8.96
C GLU A 472 19.20 -16.01 8.72
N PHE A 473 18.04 -15.58 9.20
CA PHE A 473 17.60 -14.18 9.05
C PHE A 473 16.66 -13.79 10.18
N ASP A 474 16.97 -12.69 10.87
CA ASP A 474 16.10 -12.09 11.87
C ASP A 474 15.50 -10.77 11.33
N PRO A 475 14.21 -10.75 10.94
CA PRO A 475 13.53 -9.55 10.46
C PRO A 475 13.56 -8.38 11.46
N ASP A 476 13.65 -8.66 12.77
CA ASP A 476 13.65 -7.63 13.81
C ASP A 476 14.97 -6.85 13.86
N THR A 477 16.03 -7.39 13.24
CA THR A 477 17.36 -6.75 13.14
C THR A 477 17.58 -6.06 11.79
N TYR A 478 16.69 -6.28 10.82
CA TYR A 478 16.79 -5.64 9.51
C TYR A 478 16.47 -4.15 9.61
N THR A 479 17.35 -3.31 9.07
CA THR A 479 17.14 -1.86 8.98
C THR A 479 17.33 -1.40 7.54
N PRO A 480 16.37 -0.66 6.95
CA PRO A 480 16.54 -0.06 5.64
C PRO A 480 17.81 0.79 5.55
N LEU A 481 18.51 0.72 4.42
CA LEU A 481 19.71 1.52 4.18
C LEU A 481 19.36 3.01 4.11
N PRO A 482 20.25 3.91 4.58
CA PRO A 482 20.02 5.34 4.55
C PRO A 482 19.91 5.85 3.11
N VAL A 483 18.96 6.74 2.86
CA VAL A 483 18.75 7.34 1.54
C VAL A 483 19.70 8.52 1.33
N HIS A 484 20.45 8.52 0.22
CA HIS A 484 21.37 9.60 -0.12
C HIS A 484 20.70 10.66 -1.01
N ARG A 485 20.75 11.94 -0.58
CA ARG A 485 20.27 13.11 -1.34
C ARG A 485 21.23 14.29 -1.16
N PRO A 486 21.80 14.85 -2.23
CA PRO A 486 22.60 16.08 -2.13
C PRO A 486 21.71 17.28 -1.78
N ALA A 487 22.27 18.30 -1.13
CA ALA A 487 21.52 19.49 -0.70
C ALA A 487 22.29 20.77 -1.03
N ALA A 488 21.58 21.75 -1.59
CA ALA A 488 22.10 23.08 -1.86
C ALA A 488 22.44 23.83 -0.56
N THR A 489 23.50 24.63 -0.61
CA THR A 489 23.93 25.50 0.49
C THR A 489 23.25 26.87 0.44
N PRO A 490 23.18 27.60 1.57
CA PRO A 490 22.69 28.98 1.58
C PRO A 490 23.46 29.93 0.63
N ALA A 491 24.78 29.73 0.48
CA ALA A 491 25.58 30.51 -0.46
C ALA A 491 25.18 30.25 -1.92
N GLN A 492 24.88 28.99 -2.28
CA GLN A 492 24.34 28.66 -3.59
C GLN A 492 22.96 29.28 -3.80
N ALA A 493 22.07 29.25 -2.79
CA ALA A 493 20.76 29.90 -2.86
C ALA A 493 20.86 31.41 -3.12
N SER A 494 21.74 32.10 -2.39
CA SER A 494 21.99 33.53 -2.59
C SER A 494 22.48 33.81 -4.03
N ARG A 495 23.43 33.02 -4.53
CA ARG A 495 23.93 33.15 -5.91
C ARG A 495 22.85 32.90 -6.97
N MET A 496 21.98 31.91 -6.75
CA MET A 496 20.84 31.64 -7.66
C MET A 496 19.89 32.84 -7.72
N LEU A 497 19.55 33.44 -6.58
CA LEU A 497 18.68 34.62 -6.53
C LEU A 497 19.37 35.87 -7.08
N ASP A 498 20.69 36.03 -6.97
CA ASP A 498 21.42 37.15 -7.61
C ASP A 498 21.28 37.11 -9.14
N LEU A 499 21.41 35.92 -9.73
CA LEU A 499 21.24 35.72 -11.17
C LEU A 499 19.78 35.96 -11.58
N LEU A 500 18.82 35.43 -10.81
CA LEU A 500 17.40 35.64 -11.07
C LEU A 500 17.00 37.12 -10.98
N CYS A 501 17.43 37.82 -9.92
CA CYS A 501 17.09 39.23 -9.69
C CYS A 501 17.77 40.19 -10.65
N SER A 502 18.83 39.78 -11.35
CA SER A 502 19.49 40.62 -12.36
C SER A 502 18.81 40.60 -13.74
N GLY A 503 17.81 39.74 -13.95
CA GLY A 503 16.91 39.82 -15.12
C GLY A 503 15.75 40.78 -14.89
N GLU A 504 15.09 41.21 -15.96
CA GLU A 504 13.82 41.96 -15.94
C GLU A 504 12.62 41.02 -16.06
N ARG A 505 12.76 39.95 -16.86
CA ARG A 505 11.70 39.00 -17.23
C ARG A 505 12.10 37.56 -16.85
N PRO A 506 12.28 37.26 -15.56
CA PRO A 506 12.65 35.92 -15.12
C PRO A 506 11.48 34.94 -15.26
N VAL A 507 11.79 33.65 -15.44
CA VAL A 507 10.85 32.53 -15.35
C VAL A 507 11.44 31.37 -14.56
N ILE A 508 10.58 30.61 -13.86
CA ILE A 508 10.96 29.34 -13.24
C ILE A 508 10.49 28.20 -14.15
N VAL A 509 11.39 27.30 -14.53
CA VAL A 509 11.03 26.05 -15.23
C VAL A 509 10.95 24.93 -14.22
N ALA A 510 9.73 24.43 -13.98
CA ALA A 510 9.44 23.42 -12.97
C ALA A 510 9.41 22.00 -13.58
N GLY A 511 10.37 21.18 -13.18
CA GLY A 511 10.52 19.81 -13.69
C GLY A 511 9.89 18.73 -12.80
N GLY A 512 9.80 17.51 -13.33
CA GLY A 512 9.31 16.34 -12.58
C GLY A 512 10.15 15.99 -11.34
N GLY A 513 11.39 16.49 -11.23
CA GLY A 513 12.19 16.38 -10.01
C GLY A 513 11.56 17.04 -8.79
N ILE A 514 10.72 18.07 -8.97
CA ILE A 514 9.96 18.70 -7.88
C ILE A 514 8.85 17.77 -7.39
N VAL A 515 8.16 17.08 -8.32
CA VAL A 515 7.18 16.04 -7.97
C VAL A 515 7.87 14.89 -7.24
N ASN A 516 9.02 14.42 -7.72
CA ASN A 516 9.78 13.35 -7.06
C ASN A 516 10.27 13.73 -5.65
N ALA A 517 10.64 14.99 -5.43
CA ALA A 517 11.04 15.51 -4.12
C ALA A 517 9.86 15.85 -3.21
N ASP A 518 8.62 15.73 -3.70
CA ASP A 518 7.38 16.09 -3.00
C ASP A 518 7.34 17.55 -2.55
N ALA A 519 7.84 18.47 -3.39
CA ALA A 519 8.14 19.85 -3.01
C ALA A 519 7.33 20.91 -3.78
N SER A 520 6.14 20.56 -4.25
CA SER A 520 5.29 21.47 -5.03
C SER A 520 4.80 22.66 -4.22
N ALA A 521 4.53 22.49 -2.93
CA ALA A 521 4.08 23.58 -2.06
C ALA A 521 5.17 24.65 -1.89
N GLU A 522 6.42 24.23 -1.69
CA GLU A 522 7.57 25.12 -1.59
C GLU A 522 7.86 25.84 -2.90
N LEU A 523 7.64 25.18 -4.06
CA LEU A 523 7.72 25.84 -5.36
C LEU A 523 6.68 26.98 -5.48
N VAL A 524 5.42 26.70 -5.14
CA VAL A 524 4.35 27.70 -5.23
C VAL A 524 4.67 28.88 -4.33
N GLU A 525 5.06 28.64 -3.08
CA GLU A 525 5.41 29.72 -2.16
C GLU A 525 6.62 30.53 -2.64
N LEU A 526 7.65 29.87 -3.17
CA LEU A 526 8.81 30.56 -3.73
C LEU A 526 8.41 31.47 -4.89
N ALA A 527 7.55 30.98 -5.80
CA ALA A 527 7.04 31.76 -6.92
C ALA A 527 6.25 32.99 -6.45
N GLU A 528 5.38 32.83 -5.43
CA GLU A 528 4.61 33.92 -4.83
C GLU A 528 5.50 34.98 -4.17
N VAL A 529 6.48 34.57 -3.37
CA VAL A 529 7.42 35.48 -2.70
C VAL A 529 8.25 36.28 -3.70
N LEU A 530 8.64 35.66 -4.81
CA LEU A 530 9.46 36.30 -5.84
C LEU A 530 8.63 37.07 -6.89
N GLY A 531 7.32 36.80 -6.99
CA GLY A 531 6.47 37.32 -8.07
C GLY A 531 6.83 36.79 -9.47
N VAL A 532 7.43 35.60 -9.55
CA VAL A 532 8.01 35.07 -10.81
C VAL A 532 7.08 34.04 -11.47
N PRO A 533 6.75 34.20 -12.77
CA PRO A 533 5.95 33.21 -13.50
C PRO A 533 6.62 31.83 -13.59
N VAL A 534 5.80 30.78 -13.53
CA VAL A 534 6.24 29.37 -13.53
C VAL A 534 5.77 28.67 -14.80
N VAL A 535 6.71 28.00 -15.46
CA VAL A 535 6.53 27.16 -16.64
C VAL A 535 6.79 25.71 -16.22
N PRO A 536 5.75 24.89 -15.97
CA PRO A 536 5.97 23.46 -15.78
C PRO A 536 6.41 22.79 -17.09
N THR A 537 7.29 21.80 -16.97
CA THR A 537 7.48 20.79 -18.03
C THR A 537 6.30 19.81 -18.02
N LEU A 538 6.14 18.99 -19.07
CA LEU A 538 5.09 17.95 -19.08
C LEU A 538 5.15 17.02 -17.84
N MET A 539 6.37 16.71 -17.37
CA MET A 539 6.58 15.86 -16.19
C MET A 539 6.43 16.61 -14.86
N GLY A 540 6.49 17.94 -14.89
CA GLY A 540 6.24 18.82 -13.73
C GLY A 540 4.83 19.40 -13.73
N TRP A 541 3.96 19.01 -14.66
CA TRP A 541 2.64 19.61 -14.77
C TRP A 541 1.79 19.28 -13.53
N GLY A 542 1.20 20.31 -12.93
CA GLY A 542 0.54 20.25 -11.64
C GLY A 542 1.40 20.64 -10.43
N THR A 543 2.71 20.88 -10.57
CA THR A 543 3.53 21.43 -9.45
C THR A 543 3.10 22.85 -9.06
N ILE A 544 2.51 23.58 -9.99
CA ILE A 544 1.73 24.79 -9.77
C ILE A 544 0.34 24.56 -10.39
N PRO A 545 -0.77 24.89 -9.71
CA PRO A 545 -2.09 24.74 -10.29
C PRO A 545 -2.26 25.61 -11.55
N ASP A 546 -2.86 25.10 -12.62
CA ASP A 546 -3.04 25.86 -13.87
C ASP A 546 -3.87 27.14 -13.70
N GLY A 547 -4.76 27.17 -12.72
CA GLY A 547 -5.53 28.37 -12.36
C GLY A 547 -4.74 29.44 -11.62
N HIS A 548 -3.48 29.17 -11.22
CA HIS A 548 -2.69 30.09 -10.42
C HIS A 548 -2.32 31.38 -11.22
N PRO A 549 -2.31 32.58 -10.61
CA PRO A 549 -1.97 33.82 -11.31
C PRO A 549 -0.56 33.86 -11.92
N LEU A 550 0.37 33.05 -11.40
CA LEU A 550 1.75 32.91 -11.89
C LEU A 550 1.97 31.70 -12.81
N ALA A 551 0.96 30.85 -13.06
CA ALA A 551 1.10 29.77 -14.02
C ALA A 551 1.19 30.33 -15.45
N ALA A 552 2.33 30.15 -16.11
CA ALA A 552 2.59 30.67 -17.46
C ALA A 552 2.37 29.63 -18.57
N GLY A 553 1.84 28.45 -18.23
CA GLY A 553 1.65 27.34 -19.16
C GLY A 553 2.92 26.53 -19.45
N MET A 554 2.76 25.46 -20.22
CA MET A 554 3.85 24.62 -20.69
C MET A 554 4.51 25.15 -21.98
N VAL A 555 5.81 24.87 -22.11
CA VAL A 555 6.68 25.22 -23.25
C VAL A 555 7.14 23.96 -23.98
N GLY A 556 7.25 24.04 -25.31
CA GLY A 556 7.79 22.98 -26.15
C GLY A 556 7.29 22.97 -27.58
N LEU A 557 7.62 21.88 -28.27
CA LEU A 557 7.29 21.66 -29.68
C LEU A 557 5.88 21.12 -29.89
N GLN A 558 5.31 20.40 -28.92
CA GLN A 558 4.03 19.69 -29.06
C GLN A 558 3.14 19.94 -27.85
N THR A 559 3.48 19.37 -26.70
CA THR A 559 2.71 19.51 -25.45
C THR A 559 2.97 20.86 -24.80
N ALA A 560 2.50 21.93 -25.45
CA ALA A 560 2.81 23.30 -25.12
C ALA A 560 1.68 24.23 -25.55
N HIS A 561 1.60 25.38 -24.89
CA HIS A 561 0.66 26.42 -25.29
C HIS A 561 1.38 27.56 -26.01
N ARG A 562 0.65 28.26 -26.87
CA ARG A 562 1.15 29.45 -27.58
C ARG A 562 1.67 30.50 -26.59
N TYR A 563 0.91 30.74 -25.52
CA TYR A 563 1.28 31.67 -24.46
C TYR A 563 2.50 31.23 -23.63
N GLY A 564 2.69 29.92 -23.45
CA GLY A 564 3.87 29.38 -22.78
C GLY A 564 5.14 29.64 -23.57
N ASN A 565 5.14 29.26 -24.86
CA ASN A 565 6.27 29.53 -25.76
C ASN A 565 6.55 31.03 -25.88
N ALA A 566 5.53 31.88 -26.07
CA ALA A 566 5.69 33.34 -26.15
C ALA A 566 6.30 33.93 -24.87
N THR A 567 5.79 33.54 -23.69
CA THR A 567 6.34 33.97 -22.39
C THR A 567 7.81 33.58 -22.24
N PHE A 568 8.15 32.34 -22.61
CA PHE A 568 9.52 31.85 -22.50
C PHE A 568 10.48 32.55 -23.46
N LEU A 569 10.06 32.82 -24.71
CA LEU A 569 10.86 33.53 -25.70
C LEU A 569 11.16 34.98 -25.31
N GLU A 570 10.28 35.63 -24.54
CA GLU A 570 10.48 36.99 -24.03
C GLU A 570 11.30 37.04 -22.72
N SER A 571 11.50 35.91 -22.05
CA SER A 571 12.27 35.84 -20.81
C SER A 571 13.75 36.19 -21.02
N ASP A 572 14.44 36.57 -19.94
CA ASP A 572 15.88 36.89 -19.96
C ASP A 572 16.71 36.09 -18.93
N VAL A 573 16.06 35.49 -17.94
CA VAL A 573 16.67 34.58 -16.97
C VAL A 573 15.75 33.40 -16.68
N VAL A 574 16.30 32.20 -16.71
CA VAL A 574 15.57 30.96 -16.46
C VAL A 574 16.16 30.26 -15.24
N LEU A 575 15.33 29.99 -14.23
CA LEU A 575 15.66 29.12 -13.10
C LEU A 575 15.00 27.74 -13.32
N GLY A 576 15.76 26.79 -13.83
CA GLY A 576 15.33 25.40 -13.98
C GLY A 576 15.54 24.62 -12.69
N ILE A 577 14.46 24.06 -12.14
CA ILE A 577 14.50 23.26 -10.91
C ILE A 577 13.89 21.88 -11.18
N GLY A 578 14.69 20.83 -10.96
CA GLY A 578 14.25 19.44 -11.10
C GLY A 578 13.90 19.06 -12.54
N ASN A 579 14.32 19.85 -13.53
CA ASN A 579 14.06 19.60 -14.94
C ASN A 579 15.30 19.05 -15.65
N ARG A 580 15.06 18.34 -16.75
CA ARG A 580 16.05 18.15 -17.82
C ARG A 580 15.69 19.08 -18.97
N TRP A 581 16.68 19.52 -19.74
CA TRP A 581 16.46 20.27 -20.97
C TRP A 581 16.10 19.31 -22.11
N ALA A 582 14.92 18.67 -22.01
CA ALA A 582 14.47 17.66 -22.95
C ALA A 582 14.27 18.24 -24.36
N ASN A 583 14.61 17.46 -25.40
CA ASN A 583 14.54 17.93 -26.79
C ASN A 583 13.17 18.49 -27.20
N ARG A 584 12.07 17.87 -26.76
CA ARG A 584 10.71 18.35 -27.10
C ARG A 584 10.24 19.58 -26.30
N HIS A 585 10.93 19.94 -25.23
CA HIS A 585 10.75 21.21 -24.51
C HIS A 585 11.66 22.31 -25.11
N THR A 586 12.89 21.89 -25.34
CA THR A 586 13.92 22.35 -26.26
C THR A 586 13.51 23.13 -27.50
N GLY A 587 13.21 22.34 -28.53
CA GLY A 587 13.52 22.72 -29.89
C GLY A 587 15.01 23.02 -30.10
N GLY A 588 15.32 23.84 -31.10
CA GLY A 588 16.64 24.32 -31.41
C GLY A 588 17.26 25.13 -30.27
N LEU A 589 18.49 24.78 -29.89
CA LEU A 589 19.16 25.40 -28.74
C LEU A 589 19.55 26.85 -28.98
N ASP A 590 19.75 27.27 -30.23
CA ASP A 590 20.05 28.67 -30.55
C ASP A 590 18.83 29.55 -30.21
N THR A 591 17.64 29.16 -30.69
CA THR A 591 16.38 29.81 -30.33
C THR A 591 16.11 29.69 -28.84
N TYR A 592 16.31 28.51 -28.26
CA TYR A 592 16.06 28.26 -26.84
C TYR A 592 17.08 28.93 -25.91
N ARG A 593 18.21 29.49 -26.37
CA ARG A 593 19.17 30.17 -25.47
C ARG A 593 19.40 31.64 -25.77
N ARG A 594 18.98 32.12 -26.95
CA ARG A 594 19.10 33.50 -27.39
C ARG A 594 18.71 34.50 -26.30
N GLY A 595 19.67 35.34 -25.90
CA GLY A 595 19.45 36.45 -24.96
C GLY A 595 19.14 36.06 -23.52
N ARG A 596 19.32 34.81 -23.11
CA ARG A 596 18.93 34.31 -21.77
C ARG A 596 20.07 33.71 -20.99
N ARG A 597 20.02 33.91 -19.67
CA ARG A 597 20.87 33.22 -18.70
C ARG A 597 20.12 32.08 -18.02
N PHE A 598 20.83 31.01 -17.67
CA PHE A 598 20.27 29.78 -17.14
C PHE A 598 20.90 29.40 -15.80
N VAL A 599 20.05 29.21 -14.81
CA VAL A 599 20.38 28.50 -13.56
C VAL A 599 19.74 27.11 -13.64
N HIS A 600 20.49 26.06 -13.30
CA HIS A 600 20.00 24.68 -13.36
C HIS A 600 20.27 23.94 -12.04
N VAL A 601 19.19 23.50 -11.40
CA VAL A 601 19.20 22.67 -10.19
C VAL A 601 18.72 21.27 -10.55
N ASP A 602 19.58 20.27 -10.38
CA ASP A 602 19.25 18.86 -10.58
C ASP A 602 19.92 18.01 -9.49
N ILE A 603 19.30 16.90 -9.11
CA ILE A 603 19.86 15.96 -8.13
C ILE A 603 21.02 15.16 -8.73
N GLU A 604 21.05 15.01 -10.06
CA GLU A 604 21.99 14.19 -10.81
C GLU A 604 23.07 15.08 -11.46
N PRO A 605 24.33 15.06 -10.97
CA PRO A 605 25.40 15.89 -11.52
C PRO A 605 25.56 15.74 -13.04
N THR A 606 25.39 14.53 -13.56
CA THR A 606 25.57 14.23 -14.99
C THR A 606 24.48 14.81 -15.89
N GLN A 607 23.40 15.37 -15.31
CA GLN A 607 22.36 16.08 -16.06
C GLN A 607 22.66 17.57 -16.25
N ILE A 608 23.48 18.16 -15.38
CA ILE A 608 23.87 19.57 -15.46
C ILE A 608 24.94 19.73 -16.52
N GLY A 609 24.70 20.59 -17.52
CA GLY A 609 25.62 20.77 -18.65
C GLY A 609 25.50 19.73 -19.77
N ARG A 610 24.63 18.71 -19.62
CA ARG A 610 24.51 17.59 -20.56
C ARG A 610 24.00 18.01 -21.94
N VAL A 611 23.04 18.93 -22.00
CA VAL A 611 22.42 19.41 -23.25
C VAL A 611 23.05 20.74 -23.66
N PHE A 612 23.20 21.66 -22.69
CA PHE A 612 23.98 22.88 -22.83
C PHE A 612 24.50 23.31 -21.46
N ALA A 613 25.58 24.09 -21.44
CA ALA A 613 26.16 24.64 -20.21
C ALA A 613 25.25 25.75 -19.63
N PRO A 614 24.78 25.63 -18.38
CA PRO A 614 24.10 26.73 -17.69
C PRO A 614 25.11 27.79 -17.22
N ASP A 615 24.66 29.01 -16.98
CA ASP A 615 25.45 30.06 -16.33
C ASP A 615 25.77 29.72 -14.87
N TYR A 616 24.89 28.95 -14.22
CA TYR A 616 25.12 28.41 -12.88
C TYR A 616 24.41 27.08 -12.66
N GLY A 617 25.15 26.06 -12.22
CA GLY A 617 24.63 24.72 -11.93
C GLY A 617 24.73 24.38 -10.45
N VAL A 618 23.69 23.77 -9.88
CA VAL A 618 23.65 23.34 -8.48
C VAL A 618 23.18 21.89 -8.41
N VAL A 619 24.00 21.03 -7.79
CA VAL A 619 23.63 19.64 -7.49
C VAL A 619 22.84 19.61 -6.19
N SER A 620 21.54 19.30 -6.26
CA SER A 620 20.67 19.23 -5.08
C SER A 620 19.38 18.47 -5.38
N ASP A 621 18.86 17.78 -4.36
CA ASP A 621 17.44 17.47 -4.27
C ASP A 621 16.61 18.76 -4.41
N ALA A 622 15.52 18.69 -5.16
CA ALA A 622 14.71 19.88 -5.49
C ALA A 622 14.03 20.47 -4.24
N GLY A 623 13.54 19.64 -3.33
CA GLY A 623 12.92 20.11 -2.07
C GLY A 623 13.95 20.76 -1.14
N ALA A 624 15.14 20.17 -1.03
CA ALA A 624 16.25 20.79 -0.30
C ALA A 624 16.64 22.16 -0.88
N ALA A 625 16.73 22.27 -2.22
CA ALA A 625 17.04 23.54 -2.89
C ALA A 625 15.94 24.58 -2.70
N LEU A 626 14.66 24.20 -2.84
CA LEU A 626 13.52 25.10 -2.68
C LEU A 626 13.45 25.68 -1.26
N ARG A 627 13.71 24.87 -0.22
CA ARG A 627 13.73 25.36 1.17
C ARG A 627 14.79 26.44 1.40
N VAL A 628 16.04 26.23 0.97
CA VAL A 628 17.09 27.25 1.14
C VAL A 628 16.89 28.47 0.24
N LEU A 629 16.27 28.31 -0.93
CA LEU A 629 15.85 29.42 -1.80
C LEU A 629 14.76 30.26 -1.13
N LEU A 630 13.78 29.62 -0.51
CA LEU A 630 12.67 30.28 0.16
C LEU A 630 13.13 31.10 1.36
N ASP A 631 14.03 30.54 2.18
CA ASP A 631 14.61 31.26 3.32
C ASP A 631 15.35 32.53 2.87
N GLU A 632 16.17 32.43 1.82
CA GLU A 632 16.88 33.58 1.26
C GLU A 632 15.92 34.57 0.57
N ALA A 633 14.88 34.10 -0.12
CA ALA A 633 13.87 34.94 -0.76
C ALA A 633 13.08 35.75 0.27
N ARG A 634 12.62 35.11 1.36
CA ARG A 634 11.95 35.77 2.48
C ARG A 634 12.86 36.82 3.13
N ARG A 635 14.14 36.49 3.36
CA ARG A 635 15.13 37.46 3.88
C ARG A 635 15.28 38.68 2.98
N ARG A 636 15.34 38.50 1.65
CA ARG A 636 15.45 39.60 0.68
C ARG A 636 14.18 40.43 0.59
N ARG A 637 13.01 39.80 0.68
CA ARG A 637 11.70 40.47 0.75
C ARG A 637 11.63 41.37 1.98
N ASP A 638 11.97 40.84 3.15
CA ASP A 638 11.89 41.57 4.42
C ASP A 638 12.91 42.73 4.46
N ALA A 639 14.02 42.61 3.72
CA ALA A 639 14.98 43.68 3.50
C ALA A 639 14.57 44.69 2.40
N GLY A 640 13.46 44.48 1.68
CA GLY A 640 13.02 45.34 0.58
C GLY A 640 13.92 45.30 -0.67
N THR A 641 14.64 44.19 -0.87
CA THR A 641 15.66 44.06 -1.94
C THR A 641 15.21 43.21 -3.12
N LEU A 642 14.00 42.65 -3.09
CA LEU A 642 13.43 41.95 -4.23
C LEU A 642 12.89 42.96 -5.26
N PRO A 643 13.21 42.80 -6.56
CA PRO A 643 12.60 43.61 -7.61
C PRO A 643 11.09 43.35 -7.72
N ASP A 644 10.31 44.39 -8.03
CA ASP A 644 8.89 44.22 -8.36
C ASP A 644 8.74 43.61 -9.76
N ARG A 645 7.96 42.52 -9.84
CA ARG A 645 7.70 41.76 -11.07
C ARG A 645 6.23 41.81 -11.50
N SER A 646 5.43 42.65 -10.87
CA SER A 646 3.97 42.71 -11.07
C SER A 646 3.60 42.98 -12.54
N GLU A 647 4.35 43.84 -13.23
CA GLU A 647 4.15 44.13 -14.65
C GLU A 647 4.44 42.91 -15.53
N TRP A 648 5.59 42.26 -15.34
CA TRP A 648 5.95 41.04 -16.08
C TRP A 648 4.94 39.92 -15.86
N ALA A 649 4.52 39.70 -14.62
CA ALA A 649 3.48 38.73 -14.29
C ALA A 649 2.14 39.08 -14.96
N ALA A 650 1.77 40.37 -15.05
CA ALA A 650 0.56 40.81 -15.75
C ALA A 650 0.63 40.53 -17.26
N GLN A 651 1.76 40.80 -17.91
CA GLN A 651 1.97 40.48 -19.32
C GLN A 651 1.86 38.98 -19.59
N CYS A 652 2.39 38.13 -18.70
CA CYS A 652 2.24 36.68 -18.81
C CYS A 652 0.77 36.24 -18.72
N ARG A 653 -0.01 36.84 -17.81
CA ARG A 653 -1.46 36.58 -17.71
C ARG A 653 -2.22 37.06 -18.94
N GLU A 654 -1.83 38.19 -19.53
CA GLU A 654 -2.43 38.69 -20.77
C GLU A 654 -2.18 37.74 -21.94
N ARG A 655 -0.94 37.26 -22.13
CA ARG A 655 -0.62 36.22 -23.13
C ARG A 655 -1.48 34.98 -22.92
N ARG A 656 -1.60 34.51 -21.66
CA ARG A 656 -2.44 33.35 -21.29
C ARG A 656 -3.92 33.54 -21.62
N ALA A 657 -4.43 34.76 -21.54
CA ALA A 657 -5.83 35.07 -21.85
C ALA A 657 -6.14 35.25 -23.34
N THR A 658 -5.11 35.50 -24.18
CA THR A 658 -5.30 35.94 -25.57
C THR A 658 -4.70 35.00 -26.62
N LEU A 659 -3.63 34.27 -26.31
CA LEU A 659 -2.97 33.35 -27.25
C LEU A 659 -3.53 31.93 -27.10
N LEU A 660 -4.83 31.80 -27.36
CA LEU A 660 -5.58 30.55 -27.20
C LEU A 660 -5.81 29.83 -28.53
N ARG A 661 -6.26 28.58 -28.44
CA ARG A 661 -6.68 27.71 -29.54
C ARG A 661 -8.15 27.38 -29.35
N ARG A 662 -8.91 27.26 -30.44
CA ARG A 662 -10.35 26.96 -30.36
C ARG A 662 -10.57 25.54 -29.86
N THR A 663 -11.56 25.37 -28.98
CA THR A 663 -12.06 24.06 -28.51
C THR A 663 -13.53 23.87 -28.81
N HIS A 664 -14.30 24.96 -28.91
CA HIS A 664 -15.74 24.88 -29.10
C HIS A 664 -16.11 24.66 -30.58
N PHE A 665 -16.23 23.38 -30.92
CA PHE A 665 -16.60 22.85 -32.23
C PHE A 665 -17.91 22.05 -32.12
N THR A 666 -18.76 22.13 -33.14
CA THR A 666 -20.07 21.46 -33.20
C THR A 666 -20.17 20.47 -34.37
N GLU A 667 -19.06 20.25 -35.06
CA GLU A 667 -18.93 19.39 -36.23
C GLU A 667 -19.18 17.91 -35.88
N ILE A 668 -19.80 17.21 -36.83
CA ILE A 668 -20.00 15.76 -36.83
C ILE A 668 -19.39 15.23 -38.14
N PRO A 669 -18.42 14.28 -38.10
CA PRO A 669 -17.83 13.64 -36.91
C PRO A 669 -17.06 14.60 -35.99
N ILE A 670 -16.90 14.24 -34.71
CA ILE A 670 -16.42 15.13 -33.65
C ILE A 670 -14.96 15.57 -33.89
N LYS A 671 -14.69 16.86 -33.70
CA LYS A 671 -13.31 17.38 -33.59
C LYS A 671 -12.71 17.06 -32.20
N PRO A 672 -11.47 16.53 -32.12
CA PRO A 672 -10.89 16.08 -30.84
C PRO A 672 -10.82 17.18 -29.77
N GLN A 673 -10.65 18.44 -30.16
CA GLN A 673 -10.55 19.58 -29.24
C GLN A 673 -11.80 19.76 -28.38
N ARG A 674 -12.99 19.47 -28.95
CA ARG A 674 -14.27 19.53 -28.23
C ARG A 674 -14.33 18.51 -27.11
N VAL A 675 -13.66 17.35 -27.25
CA VAL A 675 -13.63 16.32 -26.21
C VAL A 675 -12.96 16.84 -24.94
N TYR A 676 -11.82 17.53 -25.06
CA TYR A 676 -11.09 18.05 -23.90
C TYR A 676 -11.81 19.23 -23.22
N GLU A 677 -12.55 20.02 -23.99
CA GLU A 677 -13.45 21.02 -23.42
C GLU A 677 -14.49 20.38 -22.50
N GLU A 678 -15.18 19.35 -22.98
CA GLU A 678 -16.22 18.67 -22.19
C GLU A 678 -15.61 17.90 -21.01
N MET A 679 -14.42 17.31 -21.16
CA MET A 679 -13.67 16.72 -20.05
C MET A 679 -13.38 17.75 -18.95
N ASN A 680 -12.93 18.96 -19.28
CA ASN A 680 -12.68 20.02 -18.31
C ASN A 680 -13.96 20.51 -17.59
N ARG A 681 -15.13 20.41 -18.23
CA ARG A 681 -16.42 20.77 -17.61
C ARG A 681 -16.90 19.70 -16.65
N VAL A 682 -16.74 18.43 -17.02
CA VAL A 682 -17.29 17.28 -16.29
C VAL A 682 -16.39 16.86 -15.13
N PHE A 683 -15.08 16.85 -15.33
CA PHE A 683 -14.11 16.32 -14.38
C PHE A 683 -13.50 17.44 -13.54
N GLY A 684 -13.63 17.33 -12.22
CA GLY A 684 -13.18 18.34 -11.27
C GLY A 684 -11.66 18.39 -11.07
N PRO A 685 -11.16 19.39 -10.33
CA PRO A 685 -9.72 19.58 -10.08
C PRO A 685 -9.04 18.45 -9.29
N GLU A 686 -9.83 17.57 -8.67
CA GLU A 686 -9.40 16.33 -8.03
C GLU A 686 -9.10 15.20 -9.01
N THR A 687 -9.39 15.35 -10.29
CA THR A 687 -9.22 14.27 -11.28
C THR A 687 -7.74 14.00 -11.57
N ARG A 688 -7.35 12.74 -11.60
CA ARG A 688 -6.05 12.27 -12.06
C ARG A 688 -6.18 11.78 -13.50
N TYR A 689 -5.55 12.50 -14.42
CA TYR A 689 -5.48 12.11 -15.83
C TYR A 689 -4.33 11.14 -16.07
N VAL A 690 -4.59 10.10 -16.85
CA VAL A 690 -3.61 9.08 -17.25
C VAL A 690 -3.58 8.97 -18.76
N THR A 691 -2.40 9.09 -19.37
CA THR A 691 -2.25 8.99 -20.83
C THR A 691 -0.80 8.65 -21.20
N THR A 692 -0.53 8.48 -22.50
CA THR A 692 0.74 7.96 -23.02
C THR A 692 1.31 8.84 -24.13
N ILE A 693 0.84 8.64 -25.37
CA ILE A 693 1.43 9.27 -26.56
C ILE A 693 0.40 9.36 -27.69
N GLY A 694 0.65 10.24 -28.65
CA GLY A 694 -0.15 10.41 -29.86
C GLY A 694 -0.81 11.78 -29.94
N LEU A 695 -1.62 12.01 -30.99
CA LEU A 695 -2.38 13.26 -31.09
C LEU A 695 -3.39 13.41 -29.95
N SER A 696 -3.91 12.29 -29.45
CA SER A 696 -4.75 12.21 -28.25
C SER A 696 -4.06 12.88 -27.06
N GLN A 697 -2.88 12.39 -26.66
CA GLN A 697 -2.11 12.92 -25.54
C GLN A 697 -1.61 14.36 -25.79
N ILE A 698 -1.15 14.66 -27.01
CA ILE A 698 -0.62 16.00 -27.33
C ILE A 698 -1.74 17.04 -27.21
N ALA A 699 -2.90 16.79 -27.84
CA ALA A 699 -4.02 17.72 -27.75
C ALA A 699 -4.53 17.80 -26.29
N ALA A 700 -4.66 16.68 -25.59
CA ALA A 700 -5.04 16.70 -24.18
C ALA A 700 -4.12 17.57 -23.32
N ALA A 701 -2.80 17.48 -23.47
CA ALA A 701 -1.86 18.33 -22.75
C ALA A 701 -1.94 19.81 -23.17
N GLN A 702 -2.47 20.12 -24.36
CA GLN A 702 -2.67 21.50 -24.81
C GLN A 702 -3.98 22.12 -24.30
N PHE A 703 -4.98 21.30 -23.95
CA PHE A 703 -6.37 21.74 -23.70
C PHE A 703 -6.93 21.37 -22.32
N LEU A 704 -6.52 20.25 -21.72
CA LEU A 704 -6.92 19.89 -20.35
C LEU A 704 -6.21 20.78 -19.32
N HIS A 705 -6.74 20.80 -18.10
CA HIS A 705 -6.16 21.53 -16.98
C HIS A 705 -5.88 20.64 -15.77
N VAL A 706 -4.74 20.88 -15.11
CA VAL A 706 -4.28 20.12 -13.94
C VAL A 706 -4.00 21.07 -12.78
N TYR A 707 -4.49 20.69 -11.59
CA TYR A 707 -4.49 21.57 -10.42
C TYR A 707 -3.66 21.05 -9.24
N ARG A 708 -3.10 19.83 -9.35
CA ARG A 708 -2.35 19.16 -8.28
C ARG A 708 -1.17 18.36 -8.84
N PRO A 709 -0.07 18.19 -8.11
CA PRO A 709 1.02 17.31 -8.54
C PRO A 709 0.53 15.86 -8.59
N ARG A 710 1.09 15.03 -9.47
CA ARG A 710 0.69 13.61 -9.67
C ARG A 710 -0.75 13.43 -10.17
N HIS A 711 -1.38 14.48 -10.69
CA HIS A 711 -2.67 14.40 -11.39
C HIS A 711 -2.52 14.39 -12.91
N TRP A 712 -1.29 14.48 -13.40
CA TRP A 712 -0.91 14.14 -14.76
C TRP A 712 0.06 12.94 -14.72
N VAL A 713 -0.46 11.76 -14.99
CA VAL A 713 0.30 10.51 -14.99
C VAL A 713 0.57 10.12 -16.44
N ASN A 714 1.82 10.32 -16.87
CA ASN A 714 2.24 10.15 -18.25
C ASN A 714 3.68 9.59 -18.32
N CYS A 715 3.99 8.80 -19.36
CA CYS A 715 5.29 8.20 -19.65
C CYS A 715 6.11 9.04 -20.65
N GLY A 716 6.44 10.27 -20.27
CA GLY A 716 6.76 11.36 -21.21
C GLY A 716 8.06 11.24 -22.02
N GLN A 717 9.06 10.47 -21.56
CA GLN A 717 10.31 10.30 -22.31
C GLN A 717 10.29 9.09 -23.26
N ALA A 718 9.72 7.97 -22.82
CA ALA A 718 9.70 6.72 -23.61
C ALA A 718 8.47 6.63 -24.51
N GLY A 719 7.28 6.98 -23.99
CA GLY A 719 6.00 6.93 -24.69
C GLY A 719 5.63 5.56 -25.30
N PRO A 720 5.70 4.43 -24.57
CA PRO A 720 5.31 3.12 -25.09
C PRO A 720 3.79 3.02 -25.25
N LEU A 721 3.31 2.77 -26.47
CA LEU A 721 1.89 2.49 -26.73
C LEU A 721 1.41 1.29 -25.88
N GLY A 722 0.19 1.37 -25.34
CA GLY A 722 -0.36 0.35 -24.46
C GLY A 722 -0.22 0.63 -22.97
N TRP A 723 0.52 1.68 -22.61
CA TRP A 723 0.78 2.04 -21.22
C TRP A 723 -0.45 2.57 -20.46
N THR A 724 -1.40 3.20 -21.16
CA THR A 724 -2.49 3.96 -20.54
C THR A 724 -3.42 3.10 -19.67
N ILE A 725 -3.94 1.97 -20.18
CA ILE A 725 -4.85 1.08 -19.45
C ILE A 725 -4.19 0.53 -18.16
N PRO A 726 -3.02 -0.14 -18.23
CA PRO A 726 -2.38 -0.66 -17.03
C PRO A 726 -1.96 0.45 -16.06
N ALA A 727 -1.43 1.58 -16.52
CA ALA A 727 -1.06 2.67 -15.62
C ALA A 727 -2.28 3.28 -14.90
N ALA A 728 -3.44 3.33 -15.55
CA ALA A 728 -4.69 3.80 -14.93
C ALA A 728 -5.15 2.84 -13.82
N ILE A 729 -5.04 1.53 -14.05
CA ILE A 729 -5.30 0.52 -13.02
C ILE A 729 -4.32 0.69 -11.86
N GLY A 730 -3.03 0.83 -12.14
CA GLY A 730 -2.00 1.08 -11.11
C GLY A 730 -2.29 2.32 -10.27
N ALA A 731 -2.70 3.42 -10.91
CA ALA A 731 -3.06 4.67 -10.25
C ALA A 731 -4.31 4.56 -9.37
N ALA A 732 -5.36 3.89 -9.87
CA ALA A 732 -6.59 3.66 -9.12
C ALA A 732 -6.39 2.69 -7.94
N VAL A 733 -5.48 1.72 -8.07
CA VAL A 733 -5.11 0.81 -6.98
C VAL A 733 -4.28 1.54 -5.92
N ALA A 734 -3.38 2.45 -6.32
CA ALA A 734 -2.56 3.22 -5.38
C ALA A 734 -3.39 4.16 -4.49
N ASP A 735 -4.43 4.75 -5.06
CA ASP A 735 -5.30 5.69 -4.37
C ASP A 735 -6.75 5.55 -4.88
N PRO A 736 -7.52 4.62 -4.29
CA PRO A 736 -8.91 4.37 -4.69
C PRO A 736 -9.86 5.55 -4.44
N SER A 737 -9.42 6.57 -3.71
CA SER A 737 -10.23 7.74 -3.37
C SER A 737 -10.19 8.85 -4.42
N THR A 738 -9.13 8.88 -5.24
CA THR A 738 -8.97 9.88 -6.30
C THR A 738 -9.61 9.41 -7.60
N PRO A 739 -10.51 10.18 -8.23
CA PRO A 739 -11.06 9.85 -9.54
C PRO A 739 -9.96 9.74 -10.59
N VAL A 740 -9.90 8.61 -11.27
CA VAL A 740 -8.97 8.36 -12.38
C VAL A 740 -9.74 8.46 -13.71
N VAL A 741 -9.19 9.27 -14.62
CA VAL A 741 -9.67 9.39 -16.01
C VAL A 741 -8.52 9.13 -16.95
N ALA A 742 -8.59 8.04 -17.68
CA ALA A 742 -7.62 7.66 -18.68
C ALA A 742 -8.01 8.23 -20.05
N LEU A 743 -7.03 8.51 -20.90
CA LEU A 743 -7.23 8.99 -22.26
C LEU A 743 -6.26 8.29 -23.24
N SER A 744 -6.81 7.69 -24.28
CA SER A 744 -6.05 7.05 -25.35
C SER A 744 -6.56 7.43 -26.74
N GLY A 745 -5.67 7.35 -27.73
CA GLY A 745 -6.10 7.11 -29.10
C GLY A 745 -6.51 5.63 -29.25
N ASP A 746 -7.21 5.29 -30.31
CA ASP A 746 -7.61 3.91 -30.62
C ASP A 746 -6.42 2.93 -30.67
N TYR A 747 -5.30 3.31 -31.28
CA TYR A 747 -4.14 2.42 -31.35
C TYR A 747 -3.46 2.17 -29.99
N ASP A 748 -3.29 3.23 -29.18
CA ASP A 748 -2.75 3.10 -27.81
C ASP A 748 -3.66 2.22 -26.95
N PHE A 749 -4.97 2.40 -27.08
CA PHE A 749 -5.96 1.59 -26.40
C PHE A 749 -5.87 0.12 -26.81
N GLN A 750 -5.66 -0.16 -28.11
CA GLN A 750 -5.61 -1.51 -28.67
C GLN A 750 -4.41 -2.35 -28.23
N PHE A 751 -3.29 -1.74 -27.81
CA PHE A 751 -2.07 -2.48 -27.48
C PHE A 751 -2.22 -3.45 -26.31
N MET A 752 -2.95 -3.05 -25.26
CA MET A 752 -3.06 -3.78 -23.99
C MET A 752 -4.52 -3.85 -23.50
N LEU A 753 -5.46 -4.05 -24.43
CA LEU A 753 -6.91 -4.11 -24.16
C LEU A 753 -7.26 -5.13 -23.09
N GLU A 754 -6.55 -6.26 -23.06
CA GLU A 754 -6.79 -7.37 -22.15
C GLU A 754 -6.72 -6.97 -20.68
N GLU A 755 -6.00 -5.90 -20.35
CA GLU A 755 -5.88 -5.38 -18.98
C GLU A 755 -7.20 -4.77 -18.48
N LEU A 756 -8.16 -4.46 -19.35
CA LEU A 756 -9.54 -4.13 -18.93
C LEU A 756 -10.17 -5.25 -18.09
N ALA A 757 -9.90 -6.52 -18.43
CA ALA A 757 -10.38 -7.66 -17.67
C ALA A 757 -9.77 -7.73 -16.26
N VAL A 758 -8.61 -7.11 -16.03
CA VAL A 758 -8.02 -6.97 -14.69
C VAL A 758 -8.82 -5.98 -13.88
N GLY A 759 -9.12 -4.80 -14.44
CA GLY A 759 -9.98 -3.83 -13.78
C GLY A 759 -11.36 -4.41 -13.43
N ALA A 760 -11.94 -5.21 -14.33
CA ALA A 760 -13.20 -5.90 -14.06
C ALA A 760 -13.07 -6.98 -12.95
N GLN A 761 -12.06 -7.85 -13.03
CA GLN A 761 -11.85 -8.93 -12.06
C GLN A 761 -11.61 -8.42 -10.62
N PHE A 762 -10.84 -7.35 -10.49
CA PHE A 762 -10.43 -6.82 -9.19
C PHE A 762 -11.31 -5.68 -8.68
N GLY A 763 -12.33 -5.28 -9.44
CA GLY A 763 -13.26 -4.23 -9.05
C GLY A 763 -12.61 -2.84 -8.99
N VAL A 764 -11.81 -2.48 -10.01
CA VAL A 764 -11.06 -1.22 -10.08
C VAL A 764 -11.77 -0.24 -11.03
N PRO A 765 -12.55 0.72 -10.50
CA PRO A 765 -13.30 1.65 -11.34
C PRO A 765 -12.45 2.84 -11.79
N TYR A 766 -12.54 3.16 -13.08
CA TYR A 766 -12.07 4.42 -13.67
C TYR A 766 -12.81 4.67 -14.99
N VAL A 767 -12.74 5.90 -15.51
CA VAL A 767 -13.29 6.23 -16.84
C VAL A 767 -12.18 6.27 -17.86
N HIS A 768 -12.33 5.60 -19.00
CA HIS A 768 -11.38 5.61 -20.10
C HIS A 768 -11.98 6.29 -21.33
N VAL A 769 -11.49 7.47 -21.69
CA VAL A 769 -11.89 8.18 -22.90
C VAL A 769 -11.03 7.70 -24.07
N VAL A 770 -11.66 7.09 -25.07
CA VAL A 770 -10.99 6.62 -26.30
C VAL A 770 -11.39 7.56 -27.43
N VAL A 771 -10.44 8.34 -27.93
CA VAL A 771 -10.66 9.24 -29.07
C VAL A 771 -10.31 8.52 -30.37
N ASN A 772 -11.33 7.93 -31.01
CA ASN A 772 -11.17 7.02 -32.14
C ASN A 772 -11.25 7.77 -33.48
N ASN A 773 -10.13 7.85 -34.19
CA ASN A 773 -10.06 8.37 -35.56
C ASN A 773 -9.66 7.30 -36.60
N SER A 774 -9.51 6.03 -36.19
CA SER A 774 -9.11 4.91 -37.05
C SER A 774 -7.73 5.09 -37.71
N TYR A 775 -6.79 5.71 -36.99
CA TYR A 775 -5.49 6.12 -37.52
C TYR A 775 -4.36 6.11 -36.47
N LEU A 776 -3.14 5.87 -36.95
CA LEU A 776 -1.90 6.30 -36.29
C LEU A 776 -1.73 7.82 -36.46
N GLY A 777 -2.59 8.61 -35.82
CA GLY A 777 -2.76 10.04 -36.13
C GLY A 777 -1.46 10.86 -36.08
N LEU A 778 -0.59 10.61 -35.09
CA LEU A 778 0.68 11.35 -34.96
C LEU A 778 1.65 11.01 -36.09
N ILE A 779 1.72 9.73 -36.46
CA ILE A 779 2.61 9.26 -37.53
C ILE A 779 2.08 9.78 -38.87
N ARG A 780 0.77 9.69 -39.12
CA ARG A 780 0.11 10.29 -40.29
C ARG A 780 0.43 11.78 -40.41
N GLN A 781 0.36 12.55 -39.32
CA GLN A 781 0.71 13.97 -39.36
C GLN A 781 2.19 14.20 -39.68
N ALA A 782 3.10 13.40 -39.10
CA ALA A 782 4.53 13.50 -39.40
C ALA A 782 4.87 13.12 -40.87
N GLN A 783 4.14 12.17 -41.45
CA GLN A 783 4.28 11.73 -42.84
C GLN A 783 3.95 12.83 -43.87
N ARG A 784 3.26 13.90 -43.48
CA ARG A 784 3.03 15.08 -44.34
C ARG A 784 4.32 15.73 -44.86
N ALA A 785 5.41 15.66 -44.09
CA ALA A 785 6.71 16.16 -44.53
C ALA A 785 7.30 15.36 -45.72
N PHE A 786 6.75 14.18 -45.99
CA PHE A 786 7.15 13.26 -47.06
C PHE A 786 6.04 13.06 -48.11
N ASP A 787 4.99 13.89 -48.07
CA ASP A 787 3.84 13.83 -48.99
C ASP A 787 3.20 12.42 -49.06
N MET A 788 3.03 11.76 -47.91
CA MET A 788 2.48 10.41 -47.83
C MET A 788 1.46 10.21 -46.71
N ASP A 789 0.59 9.22 -46.93
CA ASP A 789 -0.33 8.61 -45.96
C ASP A 789 -0.26 7.09 -46.20
N PHE A 790 0.64 6.41 -45.49
CA PHE A 790 1.02 5.03 -45.80
C PHE A 790 1.30 4.22 -44.54
N GLU A 791 0.64 3.06 -44.41
CA GLU A 791 0.74 2.15 -43.25
C GLU A 791 0.39 2.81 -41.90
N VAL A 792 -0.58 3.73 -41.94
CA VAL A 792 -1.04 4.49 -40.77
C VAL A 792 -2.55 4.41 -40.56
N GLN A 793 -3.28 3.70 -41.43
CA GLN A 793 -4.73 3.49 -41.31
C GLN A 793 -5.03 2.22 -40.52
N LEU A 794 -5.99 2.29 -39.60
CA LEU A 794 -6.48 1.14 -38.84
C LEU A 794 -7.87 0.68 -39.31
N GLY A 795 -8.50 1.46 -40.20
CA GLY A 795 -9.85 1.23 -40.66
C GLY A 795 -10.00 0.00 -41.54
N PHE A 796 -11.03 -0.79 -41.26
CA PHE A 796 -11.51 -1.87 -42.12
C PHE A 796 -13.02 -2.04 -41.95
N ASP A 797 -13.66 -2.69 -42.92
CA ASP A 797 -15.08 -3.03 -42.84
C ASP A 797 -15.26 -4.23 -41.90
N ASN A 798 -15.61 -3.94 -40.66
CA ASN A 798 -15.86 -4.97 -39.66
C ASN A 798 -17.13 -5.75 -40.00
N ILE A 799 -16.97 -7.04 -40.32
CA ILE A 799 -18.04 -7.94 -40.74
C ILE A 799 -19.13 -8.16 -39.67
N ASN A 800 -18.84 -7.78 -38.43
CA ASN A 800 -19.76 -7.90 -37.31
C ASN A 800 -20.40 -6.57 -36.92
N ALA A 801 -20.01 -5.45 -37.52
CA ALA A 801 -20.55 -4.14 -37.17
C ALA A 801 -22.06 -4.12 -37.33
N ASP A 802 -22.75 -3.62 -36.31
CA ASP A 802 -24.19 -3.40 -36.38
C ASP A 802 -24.47 -2.25 -37.37
N PRO A 803 -25.29 -2.48 -38.42
CA PRO A 803 -25.66 -1.42 -39.36
C PRO A 803 -26.31 -0.19 -38.71
N GLU A 804 -26.91 -0.35 -37.53
CA GLU A 804 -27.53 0.74 -36.76
C GLU A 804 -26.56 1.41 -35.77
N SER A 805 -25.30 0.98 -35.71
CA SER A 805 -24.30 1.54 -34.80
C SER A 805 -23.94 2.98 -35.14
N ALA A 806 -23.69 3.78 -34.09
CA ALA A 806 -23.13 5.13 -34.24
C ALA A 806 -21.66 5.14 -34.72
N LEU A 807 -20.99 3.98 -34.82
CA LEU A 807 -19.64 3.88 -35.40
C LEU A 807 -19.74 3.79 -36.93
N PRO A 808 -19.18 4.76 -37.67
CA PRO A 808 -19.27 4.73 -39.12
C PRO A 808 -18.57 3.51 -39.71
N LYS A 809 -19.12 3.02 -40.83
CA LYS A 809 -18.53 1.93 -41.59
C LYS A 809 -17.06 2.26 -41.94
N GLY A 810 -16.19 1.26 -41.82
CA GLY A 810 -14.77 1.37 -42.13
C GLY A 810 -13.89 1.90 -41.00
N TYR A 811 -14.40 2.14 -39.78
CA TYR A 811 -13.57 2.52 -38.61
C TYR A 811 -12.82 1.33 -37.99
N GLY A 812 -13.12 0.09 -38.38
CA GLY A 812 -12.43 -1.11 -37.92
C GLY A 812 -12.98 -1.68 -36.62
N VAL A 813 -12.16 -1.70 -35.57
CA VAL A 813 -12.46 -2.37 -34.30
C VAL A 813 -13.69 -1.76 -33.61
N ASP A 814 -14.60 -2.61 -33.15
CA ASP A 814 -15.74 -2.20 -32.31
C ASP A 814 -15.32 -2.26 -30.83
N HIS A 815 -14.80 -1.14 -30.31
CA HIS A 815 -14.27 -1.09 -28.93
C HIS A 815 -15.34 -1.32 -27.86
N VAL A 816 -16.61 -0.98 -28.14
CA VAL A 816 -17.72 -1.24 -27.20
C VAL A 816 -17.86 -2.73 -26.96
N ARG A 817 -17.96 -3.52 -28.04
CA ARG A 817 -18.07 -4.99 -27.93
C ARG A 817 -16.85 -5.63 -27.29
N VAL A 818 -15.65 -5.12 -27.58
CA VAL A 818 -14.41 -5.62 -26.95
C VAL A 818 -14.43 -5.38 -25.44
N ALA A 819 -14.76 -4.17 -25.00
CA ALA A 819 -14.83 -3.82 -23.58
C ALA A 819 -15.91 -4.63 -22.84
N GLU A 820 -17.09 -4.79 -23.43
CA GLU A 820 -18.16 -5.64 -22.87
C GLU A 820 -17.71 -7.10 -22.74
N GLY A 821 -17.04 -7.64 -23.76
CA GLY A 821 -16.49 -9.00 -23.74
C GLY A 821 -15.42 -9.21 -22.66
N LEU A 822 -14.74 -8.14 -22.24
CA LEU A 822 -13.75 -8.14 -21.16
C LEU A 822 -14.36 -7.87 -19.77
N GLY A 823 -15.69 -7.70 -19.69
CA GLY A 823 -16.41 -7.50 -18.43
C GLY A 823 -16.49 -6.04 -17.97
N CYS A 824 -16.20 -5.08 -18.85
CA CYS A 824 -16.33 -3.65 -18.60
C CYS A 824 -17.66 -3.10 -19.14
N VAL A 825 -17.95 -1.84 -18.81
CA VAL A 825 -19.05 -1.09 -19.42
C VAL A 825 -18.48 -0.18 -20.49
N ALA A 826 -19.19 0.00 -21.60
CA ALA A 826 -18.77 0.91 -22.66
C ALA A 826 -19.93 1.74 -23.21
N LEU A 827 -19.63 2.99 -23.58
CA LEU A 827 -20.54 3.95 -24.19
C LEU A 827 -19.87 4.50 -25.45
N ARG A 828 -20.67 4.81 -26.49
CA ARG A 828 -20.20 5.42 -27.74
C ARG A 828 -20.87 6.76 -27.97
N VAL A 829 -20.11 7.76 -28.38
CA VAL A 829 -20.59 9.13 -28.67
C VAL A 829 -20.11 9.55 -30.06
N ALA A 830 -21.05 9.99 -30.90
CA ALA A 830 -20.78 10.52 -32.25
C ALA A 830 -21.31 11.95 -32.45
N ASP A 831 -22.08 12.48 -31.49
CA ASP A 831 -22.60 13.85 -31.47
C ASP A 831 -21.89 14.63 -30.34
N PRO A 832 -21.24 15.77 -30.63
CA PRO A 832 -20.53 16.54 -29.61
C PRO A 832 -21.43 17.03 -28.47
N GLU A 833 -22.73 17.24 -28.70
CA GLU A 833 -23.66 17.69 -27.66
C GLU A 833 -24.02 16.58 -26.65
N LEU A 834 -23.68 15.32 -26.98
CA LEU A 834 -23.87 14.18 -26.08
C LEU A 834 -22.63 13.82 -25.25
N LEU A 835 -21.50 14.53 -25.45
CA LEU A 835 -20.26 14.26 -24.71
C LEU A 835 -20.42 14.48 -23.20
N GLU A 836 -20.84 15.67 -22.78
CA GLU A 836 -21.05 16.02 -21.37
C GLU A 836 -21.96 15.03 -20.62
N PRO A 837 -23.21 14.76 -21.07
CA PRO A 837 -24.08 13.81 -20.38
C PRO A 837 -23.52 12.39 -20.38
N THR A 838 -22.79 11.98 -21.42
CA THR A 838 -22.17 10.64 -21.48
C THR A 838 -21.02 10.51 -20.47
N LEU A 839 -20.15 11.50 -20.34
CA LEU A 839 -19.04 11.48 -19.38
C LEU A 839 -19.53 11.47 -17.92
N HIS A 840 -20.61 12.21 -17.61
CA HIS A 840 -21.28 12.11 -16.32
C HIS A 840 -21.85 10.71 -16.07
N ARG A 841 -22.52 10.14 -17.07
CA ARG A 841 -23.06 8.77 -16.97
C ARG A 841 -21.95 7.73 -16.79
N ALA A 842 -20.83 7.87 -17.49
CA ALA A 842 -19.68 6.99 -17.36
C ALA A 842 -19.11 7.00 -15.93
N SER A 843 -18.96 8.19 -15.34
CA SER A 843 -18.52 8.33 -13.95
C SER A 843 -19.47 7.68 -12.96
N GLN A 844 -20.78 7.76 -13.20
CA GLN A 844 -21.78 7.08 -12.38
C GLN A 844 -21.66 5.56 -12.50
N LEU A 845 -21.59 5.05 -13.73
CA LEU A 845 -21.48 3.62 -14.02
C LEU A 845 -20.20 3.01 -13.44
N ALA A 846 -19.08 3.72 -13.48
CA ALA A 846 -17.83 3.26 -12.89
C ALA A 846 -17.99 3.05 -11.38
N ARG A 847 -18.63 3.98 -10.68
CA ARG A 847 -18.92 3.85 -9.24
C ARG A 847 -19.95 2.77 -8.93
N GLU A 848 -20.99 2.65 -9.76
CA GLU A 848 -22.10 1.71 -9.57
C GLU A 848 -21.64 0.26 -9.77
N HIS A 849 -20.97 -0.02 -10.88
CA HIS A 849 -20.55 -1.37 -11.26
C HIS A 849 -19.16 -1.74 -10.74
N LYS A 850 -18.38 -0.75 -10.26
CA LYS A 850 -17.00 -0.93 -9.79
C LYS A 850 -16.07 -1.56 -10.82
N VAL A 851 -16.26 -1.22 -12.09
CA VAL A 851 -15.43 -1.68 -13.21
C VAL A 851 -14.97 -0.50 -14.06
N PRO A 852 -13.96 -0.66 -14.92
CA PRO A 852 -13.61 0.35 -15.91
C PRO A 852 -14.81 0.66 -16.82
N VAL A 853 -15.00 1.94 -17.15
CA VAL A 853 -16.02 2.39 -18.10
C VAL A 853 -15.36 3.09 -19.28
N VAL A 854 -15.50 2.51 -20.47
CA VAL A 854 -14.94 3.04 -21.70
C VAL A 854 -15.94 4.01 -22.34
N VAL A 855 -15.48 5.20 -22.70
CA VAL A 855 -16.24 6.18 -23.49
C VAL A 855 -15.52 6.34 -24.81
N GLU A 856 -16.03 5.68 -25.85
CA GLU A 856 -15.52 5.82 -27.21
C GLU A 856 -16.13 7.04 -27.89
N VAL A 857 -15.29 7.97 -28.30
CA VAL A 857 -15.67 9.16 -29.06
C VAL A 857 -15.28 8.97 -30.51
N VAL A 858 -16.27 9.01 -31.40
CA VAL A 858 -16.06 8.91 -32.85
C VAL A 858 -15.60 10.27 -33.39
N LEU A 859 -14.33 10.35 -33.76
CA LEU A 859 -13.74 11.57 -34.30
C LEU A 859 -13.83 11.65 -35.82
N GLU A 860 -13.62 12.85 -36.37
CA GLU A 860 -13.18 12.97 -37.75
C GLU A 860 -11.86 12.20 -37.97
N ARG A 861 -11.70 11.60 -39.15
CA ARG A 861 -10.54 10.74 -39.45
C ARG A 861 -9.21 11.51 -39.36
N VAL A 862 -9.21 12.77 -39.81
CA VAL A 862 -7.98 13.54 -40.01
C VAL A 862 -8.12 14.93 -39.38
N THR A 863 -7.47 15.11 -38.24
CA THR A 863 -7.19 16.41 -37.63
C THR A 863 -5.67 16.58 -37.51
N ASN A 864 -5.15 17.79 -37.68
CA ASN A 864 -3.73 18.08 -37.46
C ASN A 864 -3.59 18.92 -36.20
N ILE A 865 -2.87 18.41 -35.20
CA ILE A 865 -2.68 19.13 -33.93
C ILE A 865 -1.51 20.11 -34.07
N ALA A 866 -1.62 21.27 -33.43
CA ALA A 866 -0.57 22.27 -33.46
C ALA A 866 0.76 21.72 -32.91
N MET A 867 1.83 21.87 -33.69
CA MET A 867 3.18 21.44 -33.30
C MET A 867 4.27 22.13 -34.13
N GLY A 868 5.46 22.27 -33.55
CA GLY A 868 6.68 22.72 -34.21
C GLY A 868 7.52 21.53 -34.68
N ALA A 869 8.13 21.66 -35.87
CA ALA A 869 9.03 20.63 -36.39
C ALA A 869 10.38 20.61 -35.67
N ALA A 870 10.91 21.79 -35.33
CA ALA A 870 12.23 21.93 -34.70
C ALA A 870 12.32 23.09 -33.70
N GLU A 871 11.48 24.12 -33.83
CA GLU A 871 11.64 25.36 -33.05
C GLU A 871 10.37 25.71 -32.26
N ILE A 872 10.55 26.33 -31.09
CA ILE A 872 9.45 26.77 -30.22
C ILE A 872 8.82 28.09 -30.68
N ASP A 873 9.51 28.86 -31.52
CA ASP A 873 9.02 30.11 -32.14
C ASP A 873 8.34 29.88 -33.50
N ALA A 874 8.32 28.64 -33.99
CA ALA A 874 7.76 28.25 -35.29
C ALA A 874 6.76 27.07 -35.17
N VAL A 875 5.96 27.05 -34.11
CA VAL A 875 4.83 26.11 -33.97
C VAL A 875 3.79 26.42 -35.03
N THR A 876 3.40 25.41 -35.83
CA THR A 876 2.37 25.57 -36.85
C THR A 876 0.99 25.33 -36.24
N GLU A 877 0.10 26.31 -36.41
CA GLU A 877 -1.31 26.23 -36.01
C GLU A 877 -2.12 25.82 -37.25
N PHE A 878 -2.63 24.59 -37.27
CA PHE A 878 -3.37 24.05 -38.42
C PHE A 878 -4.89 24.28 -38.33
N GLU A 879 -5.40 24.28 -37.09
CA GLU A 879 -6.82 24.42 -36.77
C GLU A 879 -7.07 25.84 -36.26
N ASP A 880 -8.35 26.24 -36.21
CA ASP A 880 -8.75 27.59 -35.83
C ASP A 880 -8.21 28.02 -34.46
N LEU A 881 -7.76 29.27 -34.40
CA LEU A 881 -7.43 29.93 -33.14
C LEU A 881 -8.70 30.44 -32.46
N ALA A 882 -8.64 30.62 -31.14
CA ALA A 882 -9.72 31.26 -30.42
C ALA A 882 -9.60 32.79 -30.58
N HIS A 883 -10.70 33.43 -30.96
CA HIS A 883 -10.83 34.87 -31.13
C HIS A 883 -11.70 35.51 -30.04
N THR A 884 -12.63 34.74 -29.48
CA THR A 884 -13.46 35.15 -28.35
C THR A 884 -13.40 34.12 -27.21
N PRO A 885 -13.81 34.47 -25.98
CA PRO A 885 -13.88 33.50 -24.89
C PRO A 885 -14.80 32.29 -25.17
N GLU A 886 -15.82 32.48 -26.01
CA GLU A 886 -16.74 31.41 -26.42
C GLU A 886 -16.08 30.35 -27.31
N ASP A 887 -14.99 30.70 -28.01
CA ASP A 887 -14.22 29.72 -28.81
C ASP A 887 -13.42 28.75 -27.94
N ALA A 888 -13.06 29.14 -26.71
CA ALA A 888 -12.27 28.36 -25.76
C ALA A 888 -12.81 28.50 -24.32
N PRO A 889 -14.07 28.08 -24.06
CA PRO A 889 -14.82 28.46 -22.86
C PRO A 889 -14.24 27.88 -21.55
N THR A 890 -13.41 26.85 -21.63
CA THR A 890 -12.77 26.24 -20.44
C THR A 890 -11.37 26.77 -20.17
N ALA A 891 -10.82 27.67 -21.00
CA ALA A 891 -9.48 28.19 -20.83
C ALA A 891 -9.33 28.95 -19.49
N VAL A 892 -8.26 28.63 -18.74
CA VAL A 892 -7.95 29.26 -17.44
C VAL A 892 -7.68 30.78 -17.51
N GLY A 893 -7.45 31.34 -18.70
CA GLY A 893 -7.17 32.77 -18.90
C GLY A 893 -8.40 33.68 -18.76
N HIS A 894 -9.62 33.15 -18.85
CA HIS A 894 -10.85 33.97 -18.81
C HIS A 894 -11.39 34.23 -17.40
N ARG A 895 -10.93 33.48 -16.38
CA ARG A 895 -11.36 33.66 -14.99
C ARG A 895 -10.55 34.79 -14.34
N ARG A 896 -11.24 35.85 -13.89
CA ARG A 896 -10.66 36.99 -13.18
C ARG A 896 -10.18 36.63 -11.78
#